data_AF-A0A803KSY1-F1
#
_entry.id   AF-A0A803KSY1-F1
#
_cell.length_a   1.000
_cell.length_b   1.000
_cell.length_c   1.000
_cell.angle_alpha   90.00
_cell.angle_beta   90.00
_cell.angle_gamma   90.00
#
_symmetry.space_group_name_H-M   'P 1'
#
loop_
_entity.id
_entity.type
_entity.pdbx_description
1 polymer ?
#
loop_
_entity_poly.entity_id
_entity_poly.type
_entity_poly.pdbx_seq_one_letter_code
_entity_poly.pdbx_strand_id
1 'polypeptide(L)'
;MAFTTTNNNALLFWVPLCLLVFLISPSLAQLPLLQRQPQQPRGQQWQHDCDIQQLQAAEPTHRLRAEAGVIEVWESNSEQFRCAGVAAVRYVIEPKGLLLPSYTNAPYVTYVTQGRGIQGVIVPGCPETFESPRGSGSDTTREGQRDQHQKVFRVQEGDVIGSPAGVVQWTYNDGDAPIVSVTLLDLSNPNNQLDLNFRSFYLAGDPQGGQERRPKEVAGKNIFNGFDDEMLADAFNVDTETIRSMKAENDERGSIIRVERDLEILSPEWDDTEEERTRRLNGLEQTLCSLIFKQNIDRPSLADVFTKHGGRINTLNGHKLPLLQYLQLSVERGVLYKNALMTPHWNINAHSIIYITRGTGWIQVARENGRLVFDDRVQEGQLLVVPQNFVVVKKAEQEGLKWVSFKTNDNAMISPLAGKLSAIRGMPEEVLMNSYDMSRDEVRRLKYGREELSLFSQSPFLPSGQSSPQHSRLQRGQQALNDCQINQLSANEPSIRIQAEAGITEVWDPKEQQEFQCAGVTVIRREIEPKGLLLPHYNNAPSISYVIRGRGLLGLSSLGCADTYESGSPEFFSEESRRSERFEESRRSERGSEEMRDQHQKVRRFHKGHVIGLPAGVSKWVYNDGEDRLTIVTLYDTNNFQNQLDDNLRSFFLAGNPQGRGGDQSGRQHESSRRHTRGGQEEMGQNILSGFDKQLLADAFEVESDTISKIQGENDDRGAIIRVESGELEMLIPEWDQEEQRSERHHRGGGSERSEEEERSERHHRGGRGRQSESSRPHNGIEQTLCSARLSVNIDNPERADVFNPQGGRLTNINSNKLPILNYLRLSAEKVNLYKNAIMTPNWKINAHSIVYFTKGSGRVQIANHEGELVFDDMVQEGQLVVVPQNFVVLKRAGQDGLEWVALLTNDNAMSSPLAGRISAIRGMPIEVVMNSYKLSREEAQRLKYGRQELSVFSPSKRSERRGDEYAIV
;
A
#
# COMPACT_ATOMS: atom_id res chain seq x y z
N MET A 1 25.17 43.48 46.12
CA MET A 1 25.93 43.39 47.39
C MET A 1 25.76 41.98 47.92
N ALA A 2 26.89 41.33 48.21
CA ALA A 2 27.01 39.96 48.69
C ALA A 2 27.19 39.91 50.22
N PHE A 3 27.27 38.67 50.74
CA PHE A 3 27.69 38.20 52.09
C PHE A 3 26.56 38.01 53.13
N THR A 4 26.07 36.78 53.38
CA THR A 4 26.56 35.68 54.29
C THR A 4 26.46 36.04 55.79
N THR A 5 25.89 35.23 56.69
CA THR A 5 26.54 34.02 57.28
C THR A 5 25.63 33.26 58.31
N THR A 6 25.74 31.91 58.29
CA THR A 6 25.87 30.89 59.37
C THR A 6 24.79 30.52 60.44
N ASN A 7 24.36 29.24 60.36
CA ASN A 7 24.41 28.10 61.34
C ASN A 7 23.80 28.19 62.75
N ASN A 8 22.89 27.26 63.18
CA ASN A 8 23.13 25.85 63.58
C ASN A 8 21.88 25.17 64.24
N ASN A 9 21.62 23.91 63.84
CA ASN A 9 21.11 22.70 64.55
C ASN A 9 19.91 22.75 65.54
N ALA A 10 18.82 22.00 65.27
CA ALA A 10 18.63 20.58 65.65
C ALA A 10 17.15 20.11 65.72
N LEU A 11 16.87 19.00 65.00
CA LEU A 11 16.08 17.81 65.43
C LEU A 11 14.54 17.87 65.63
N LEU A 12 13.76 17.23 64.73
CA LEU A 12 12.95 15.97 64.94
C LEU A 12 11.71 15.83 64.00
N PHE A 13 11.67 14.68 63.31
CA PHE A 13 10.54 13.88 62.76
C PHE A 13 9.40 14.51 61.92
N TRP A 14 9.35 14.16 60.64
CA TRP A 14 8.19 14.29 59.74
C TRP A 14 8.00 13.01 58.90
N VAL A 15 7.05 12.15 59.29
CA VAL A 15 6.22 11.17 58.51
C VAL A 15 5.18 10.69 59.56
N PRO A 16 3.83 10.65 59.37
CA PRO A 16 3.07 10.16 58.19
C PRO A 16 1.76 10.92 57.86
N LEU A 17 1.21 10.79 56.65
CA LEU A 17 -0.23 10.58 56.34
C LEU A 17 -0.49 10.87 54.84
N CYS A 18 -0.56 9.83 54.02
CA CYS A 18 -1.29 9.85 52.75
C CYS A 18 -1.74 8.41 52.45
N LEU A 19 -2.58 7.87 53.33
CA LEU A 19 -3.31 6.62 53.15
C LEU A 19 -4.69 6.80 53.81
N LEU A 20 -5.56 7.55 53.16
CA LEU A 20 -7.02 7.60 53.39
C LEU A 20 -7.62 8.63 52.44
N VAL A 21 -8.00 8.23 51.23
CA VAL A 21 -9.26 8.54 50.50
C VAL A 21 -9.21 7.71 49.20
N PHE A 22 -9.62 6.45 49.28
CA PHE A 22 -9.87 5.60 48.11
C PHE A 22 -11.24 4.92 48.27
N LEU A 23 -12.30 5.72 48.43
CA LEU A 23 -13.69 5.24 48.35
C LEU A 23 -14.62 6.40 47.93
N ILE A 24 -14.58 6.81 46.66
CA ILE A 24 -15.74 7.42 45.98
C ILE A 24 -15.72 6.95 44.51
N SER A 25 -16.78 6.26 44.12
CA SER A 25 -17.06 5.81 42.76
C SER A 25 -17.22 6.97 41.77
N PRO A 26 -16.84 6.82 40.49
CA PRO A 26 -17.49 7.54 39.41
C PRO A 26 -18.11 6.54 38.45
N SER A 27 -19.42 6.34 38.59
CA SER A 27 -20.28 6.02 37.47
C SER A 27 -20.56 7.33 36.74
N LEU A 28 -19.76 7.67 35.74
CA LEU A 28 -20.03 8.69 34.72
C LEU A 28 -19.17 8.40 33.49
N ALA A 29 -19.83 8.44 32.34
CA ALA A 29 -19.41 8.03 31.01
C ALA A 29 -17.95 8.37 30.65
N GLN A 30 -17.18 7.35 30.27
CA GLN A 30 -15.97 7.50 29.48
C GLN A 30 -16.36 7.50 28.00
N LEU A 31 -16.40 8.68 27.39
CA LEU A 31 -16.27 8.85 25.95
C LEU A 31 -14.82 8.51 25.57
N PRO A 32 -14.57 7.65 24.56
CA PRO A 32 -13.21 7.29 24.18
C PRO A 32 -12.52 8.47 23.49
N LEU A 33 -11.47 8.99 24.14
CA LEU A 33 -10.43 9.79 23.49
C LEU A 33 -9.83 8.96 22.34
N LEU A 34 -9.55 9.62 21.22
CA LEU A 34 -8.80 9.12 20.05
C LEU A 34 -7.39 8.63 20.44
N GLN A 35 -7.31 7.48 21.11
CA GLN A 35 -6.16 6.59 21.07
C GLN A 35 -6.52 5.46 20.10
N ARG A 36 -5.94 5.51 18.90
CA ARG A 36 -5.94 4.41 17.94
C ARG A 36 -5.41 3.15 18.64
N GLN A 37 -6.31 2.27 19.07
CA GLN A 37 -6.06 0.85 18.88
C GLN A 37 -6.16 0.59 17.38
N PRO A 38 -5.21 -0.13 16.76
CA PRO A 38 -5.40 -0.61 15.39
C PRO A 38 -6.58 -1.58 15.42
N GLN A 39 -7.78 -1.08 15.13
CA GLN A 39 -8.90 -1.93 14.78
C GLN A 39 -8.44 -2.74 13.56
N GLN A 40 -8.37 -4.06 13.74
CA GLN A 40 -8.27 -5.00 12.64
C GLN A 40 -9.37 -4.64 11.63
N PRO A 41 -9.07 -4.34 10.36
CA PRO A 41 -10.10 -4.39 9.35
C PRO A 41 -10.46 -5.86 9.20
N ARG A 42 -11.48 -6.33 9.94
CA ARG A 42 -12.34 -7.40 9.43
C ARG A 42 -13.23 -6.76 8.37
N GLY A 43 -12.63 -6.32 7.27
CA GLY A 43 -13.36 -5.99 6.06
C GLY A 43 -13.71 -7.32 5.40
N GLN A 44 -14.98 -7.53 5.09
CA GLN A 44 -15.28 -8.31 3.89
C GLN A 44 -14.57 -7.57 2.75
N GLN A 45 -13.36 -8.01 2.40
CA GLN A 45 -12.57 -7.45 1.32
C GLN A 45 -13.29 -7.89 0.05
N TRP A 46 -14.08 -6.99 -0.52
CA TRP A 46 -14.78 -7.26 -1.76
C TRP A 46 -13.74 -7.59 -2.83
N GLN A 47 -13.77 -8.82 -3.34
CA GLN A 47 -12.83 -9.29 -4.33
C GLN A 47 -13.11 -8.56 -5.65
N HIS A 48 -12.29 -7.56 -5.94
CA HIS A 48 -12.33 -6.81 -7.19
C HIS A 48 -11.80 -7.73 -8.29
N ASP A 49 -12.55 -7.88 -9.38
CA ASP A 49 -12.07 -8.58 -10.57
C ASP A 49 -11.36 -7.55 -11.46
N CYS A 50 -10.03 -7.54 -11.41
CA CYS A 50 -9.18 -6.57 -12.09
C CYS A 50 -8.39 -7.18 -13.26
N ASP A 51 -8.82 -8.31 -13.81
CA ASP A 51 -8.27 -8.86 -15.06
C ASP A 51 -8.76 -8.09 -16.31
N ILE A 52 -8.40 -6.80 -16.37
CA ILE A 52 -8.89 -5.90 -17.40
C ILE A 52 -8.27 -6.22 -18.75
N GLN A 53 -9.12 -6.63 -19.70
CA GLN A 53 -8.71 -6.86 -21.10
C GLN A 53 -8.78 -5.58 -21.94
N GLN A 54 -9.72 -4.68 -21.60
CA GLN A 54 -9.87 -3.39 -22.26
C GLN A 54 -10.46 -2.34 -21.32
N LEU A 55 -9.94 -1.13 -21.41
CA LEU A 55 -10.57 0.06 -20.84
C LEU A 55 -11.27 0.86 -21.93
N GLN A 56 -12.24 1.67 -21.53
CA GLN A 56 -12.93 2.60 -22.42
C GLN A 56 -13.07 3.96 -21.76
N ALA A 57 -12.93 5.02 -22.54
CA ALA A 57 -13.27 6.37 -22.12
C ALA A 57 -14.80 6.47 -22.02
N ALA A 58 -15.30 6.46 -20.78
CA ALA A 58 -16.71 6.36 -20.49
C ALA A 58 -17.39 7.73 -20.43
N GLU A 59 -18.55 7.83 -21.07
CA GLU A 59 -19.49 8.94 -20.93
C GLU A 59 -20.62 8.55 -19.96
N PRO A 60 -21.34 9.52 -19.37
CA PRO A 60 -22.48 9.20 -18.53
C PRO A 60 -23.52 8.41 -19.33
N THR A 61 -23.95 7.27 -18.80
CA THR A 61 -24.90 6.35 -19.44
C THR A 61 -26.35 6.69 -19.13
N HIS A 62 -26.59 7.37 -18.01
CA HIS A 62 -27.93 7.73 -17.56
C HIS A 62 -28.04 9.20 -17.22
N ARG A 63 -29.22 9.78 -17.51
CA ARG A 63 -29.55 11.17 -17.19
C ARG A 63 -30.88 11.24 -16.47
N LEU A 64 -30.90 11.82 -15.30
CA LEU A 64 -32.08 12.05 -14.48
C LEU A 64 -32.39 13.54 -14.53
N ARG A 65 -33.54 13.90 -15.11
CA ARG A 65 -33.99 15.30 -15.16
C ARG A 65 -34.73 15.65 -13.88
N ALA A 66 -34.52 16.87 -13.41
CA ALA A 66 -35.25 17.50 -12.33
C ALA A 66 -35.67 18.92 -12.76
N GLU A 67 -36.50 19.59 -11.98
CA GLU A 67 -37.07 20.91 -12.28
C GLU A 67 -36.03 22.00 -12.58
N ALA A 68 -34.91 21.99 -11.84
CA ALA A 68 -33.85 23.00 -11.97
C ALA A 68 -32.47 22.37 -12.17
N GLY A 69 -32.40 21.21 -12.84
CA GLY A 69 -31.12 20.58 -13.11
C GLY A 69 -31.18 19.17 -13.70
N VAL A 70 -29.99 18.60 -13.88
CA VAL A 70 -29.79 17.25 -14.39
C VAL A 70 -28.73 16.53 -13.56
N ILE A 71 -28.98 15.26 -13.27
CA ILE A 71 -28.00 14.35 -12.67
C ILE A 71 -27.61 13.33 -13.73
N GLU A 72 -26.33 13.26 -14.06
CA GLU A 72 -25.77 12.31 -15.02
C GLU A 72 -24.95 11.25 -14.28
N VAL A 73 -25.13 9.98 -14.64
CA VAL A 73 -24.56 8.84 -13.90
C VAL A 73 -23.80 7.96 -14.87
N TRP A 74 -22.61 7.54 -14.48
CA TRP A 74 -21.84 6.50 -15.18
C TRP A 74 -22.21 5.13 -14.63
N GLU A 75 -22.39 4.15 -15.50
CA GLU A 75 -22.70 2.77 -15.12
C GLU A 75 -21.55 2.15 -14.30
N SER A 76 -21.78 1.89 -13.02
CA SER A 76 -20.73 1.37 -12.13
C SER A 76 -20.48 -0.13 -12.29
N ASN A 77 -21.32 -0.84 -13.05
CA ASN A 77 -21.18 -2.28 -13.32
C ASN A 77 -20.20 -2.63 -14.45
N SER A 78 -19.63 -1.66 -15.16
CA SER A 78 -18.58 -1.97 -16.12
C SER A 78 -17.31 -2.48 -15.40
N GLU A 79 -16.51 -3.28 -16.11
CA GLU A 79 -15.32 -3.96 -15.57
C GLU A 79 -14.35 -2.97 -14.89
N GLN A 80 -14.12 -1.81 -15.52
CA GLN A 80 -13.22 -0.78 -15.01
C GLN A 80 -13.72 -0.11 -13.71
N PHE A 81 -15.03 0.13 -13.55
CA PHE A 81 -15.59 0.72 -12.32
C PHE A 81 -15.70 -0.31 -11.19
N ARG A 82 -16.01 -1.58 -11.52
CA ARG A 82 -16.00 -2.68 -10.54
C ARG A 82 -14.61 -2.99 -10.01
N CYS A 83 -13.59 -3.01 -10.89
CA CYS A 83 -12.20 -3.17 -10.48
C CYS A 83 -11.77 -2.05 -9.52
N ALA A 84 -12.08 -0.78 -9.84
CA ALA A 84 -11.73 0.32 -8.95
C ALA A 84 -12.62 0.44 -7.69
N GLY A 85 -13.77 -0.24 -7.64
CA GLY A 85 -14.70 -0.15 -6.51
C GLY A 85 -15.38 1.21 -6.37
N VAL A 86 -15.66 1.91 -7.48
CA VAL A 86 -16.14 3.31 -7.47
C VAL A 86 -17.39 3.54 -8.32
N ALA A 87 -18.12 4.61 -8.01
CA ALA A 87 -19.16 5.17 -8.86
C ALA A 87 -18.88 6.66 -9.14
N ALA A 88 -19.42 7.17 -10.25
CA ALA A 88 -19.28 8.57 -10.63
C ALA A 88 -20.61 9.19 -11.02
N VAL A 89 -20.82 10.43 -10.58
CA VAL A 89 -22.03 11.22 -10.83
C VAL A 89 -21.63 12.65 -11.19
N ARG A 90 -22.33 13.26 -12.16
CA ARG A 90 -22.18 14.67 -12.52
C ARG A 90 -23.49 15.40 -12.26
N TYR A 91 -23.44 16.45 -11.47
CA TYR A 91 -24.57 17.31 -11.17
C TYR A 91 -24.49 18.58 -12.04
N VAL A 92 -25.60 18.93 -12.67
CA VAL A 92 -25.81 20.21 -13.35
C VAL A 92 -26.98 20.91 -12.67
N ILE A 93 -26.70 21.96 -11.91
CA ILE A 93 -27.68 22.70 -11.12
C ILE A 93 -27.87 24.08 -11.78
N GLU A 94 -29.06 24.34 -12.32
CA GLU A 94 -29.38 25.61 -12.98
C GLU A 94 -29.39 26.78 -11.98
N PRO A 95 -29.31 28.04 -12.44
CA PRO A 95 -29.49 29.20 -11.58
C PRO A 95 -30.78 29.10 -10.76
N LYS A 96 -30.67 29.42 -9.47
CA LYS A 96 -31.73 29.24 -8.45
C LYS A 96 -32.15 27.79 -8.21
N GLY A 97 -31.36 26.83 -8.66
CA GLY A 97 -31.57 25.41 -8.37
C GLY A 97 -31.04 25.02 -6.99
N LEU A 98 -31.80 24.20 -6.27
CA LEU A 98 -31.43 23.60 -5.00
C LEU A 98 -31.36 22.08 -5.16
N LEU A 99 -30.17 21.50 -5.07
CA LEU A 99 -29.97 20.07 -4.89
C LEU A 99 -30.44 19.71 -3.48
N LEU A 100 -31.47 18.87 -3.40
CA LEU A 100 -32.14 18.55 -2.14
C LEU A 100 -31.20 17.86 -1.14
N PRO A 101 -31.42 18.08 0.18
CA PRO A 101 -30.64 17.43 1.23
C PRO A 101 -30.65 15.91 1.13
N SER A 102 -29.48 15.32 1.06
CA SER A 102 -29.30 13.87 1.02
C SER A 102 -27.98 13.42 1.66
N TYR A 103 -27.92 12.16 2.05
CA TYR A 103 -26.68 11.50 2.47
C TYR A 103 -26.46 10.20 1.67
N THR A 104 -25.23 9.70 1.64
CA THR A 104 -24.84 8.51 0.86
C THR A 104 -24.25 7.42 1.74
N ASN A 105 -24.27 6.17 1.28
CA ASN A 105 -23.64 5.05 1.98
C ASN A 105 -22.11 5.00 1.85
N ALA A 106 -21.55 5.66 0.84
CA ALA A 106 -20.13 5.68 0.55
C ALA A 106 -19.57 7.10 0.71
N PRO A 107 -18.32 7.26 1.20
CA PRO A 107 -17.63 8.53 1.16
C PRO A 107 -17.37 8.95 -0.29
N TYR A 108 -17.31 10.25 -0.53
CA TYR A 108 -17.10 10.78 -1.86
C TYR A 108 -16.32 12.09 -1.86
N VAL A 109 -15.77 12.41 -3.02
CA VAL A 109 -15.15 13.69 -3.28
C VAL A 109 -15.77 14.31 -4.53
N THR A 110 -16.13 15.59 -4.44
CA THR A 110 -16.74 16.37 -5.51
C THR A 110 -15.77 17.44 -5.99
N TYR A 111 -15.55 17.52 -7.30
CA TYR A 111 -14.82 18.62 -7.94
C TYR A 111 -15.81 19.51 -8.70
N VAL A 112 -15.79 20.81 -8.40
CA VAL A 112 -16.65 21.80 -9.07
C VAL A 112 -15.96 22.26 -10.35
N THR A 113 -16.49 21.86 -11.51
CA THR A 113 -15.92 22.17 -12.82
C THR A 113 -16.34 23.56 -13.32
N GLN A 114 -17.50 24.06 -12.87
CA GLN A 114 -18.03 25.36 -13.28
C GLN A 114 -19.03 25.89 -12.24
N GLY A 115 -19.16 27.21 -12.16
CA GLY A 115 -20.22 27.89 -11.42
C GLY A 115 -19.83 28.25 -9.99
N ARG A 116 -20.79 28.82 -9.26
CA ARG A 116 -20.63 29.16 -7.85
C ARG A 116 -21.95 29.00 -7.11
N GLY A 117 -21.89 28.76 -5.82
CA GLY A 117 -23.07 28.50 -5.01
C GLY A 117 -22.80 28.51 -3.51
N ILE A 118 -23.77 27.95 -2.78
CA ILE A 118 -23.71 27.69 -1.34
C ILE A 118 -23.85 26.18 -1.13
N GLN A 119 -23.00 25.61 -0.29
CA GLN A 119 -23.06 24.22 0.13
C GLN A 119 -23.31 24.15 1.63
N GLY A 120 -24.30 23.35 2.02
CA GLY A 120 -24.49 22.93 3.39
C GLY A 120 -23.95 21.53 3.62
N VAL A 121 -23.34 21.33 4.80
CA VAL A 121 -22.90 20.03 5.29
C VAL A 121 -23.35 19.93 6.75
N ILE A 122 -24.21 18.95 7.05
CA ILE A 122 -24.75 18.76 8.38
C ILE A 122 -24.01 17.62 9.05
N VAL A 123 -23.21 17.95 10.06
CA VAL A 123 -22.47 16.99 10.89
C VAL A 123 -23.33 16.68 12.12
N PRO A 124 -23.87 15.45 12.25
CA PRO A 124 -24.70 15.10 13.39
C PRO A 124 -23.96 15.29 14.72
N GLY A 125 -24.63 15.89 15.69
CA GLY A 125 -24.06 16.18 17.02
C GLY A 125 -23.29 17.52 17.11
N CYS A 126 -23.18 18.27 16.02
CA CYS A 126 -22.66 19.64 16.04
C CYS A 126 -23.78 20.68 16.20
N PRO A 127 -23.55 21.75 16.97
CA PRO A 127 -24.56 22.79 17.17
C PRO A 127 -24.68 23.72 15.94
N GLU A 128 -25.82 24.40 15.87
CA GLU A 128 -26.13 25.44 14.88
C GLU A 128 -25.33 26.73 15.16
N THR A 129 -24.13 26.81 14.60
CA THR A 129 -23.18 27.91 14.88
C THR A 129 -23.47 29.22 14.12
N PHE A 130 -24.40 29.23 13.17
CA PHE A 130 -24.86 30.45 12.50
C PHE A 130 -26.20 30.86 13.09
N GLU A 131 -26.25 31.99 13.80
CA GLU A 131 -27.46 32.54 14.42
C GLU A 131 -27.71 33.99 13.98
N SER A 132 -28.98 34.36 13.75
CA SER A 132 -29.36 35.76 13.49
C SER A 132 -29.03 36.65 14.71
N PRO A 133 -28.48 37.88 14.54
CA PRO A 133 -28.20 38.78 15.66
C PRO A 133 -29.47 39.11 16.48
N ARG A 134 -29.35 39.09 17.82
CA ARG A 134 -30.39 39.63 18.70
C ARG A 134 -30.41 41.16 18.58
N GLY A 135 -31.38 41.69 17.84
CA GLY A 135 -31.58 43.14 17.76
C GLY A 135 -31.86 43.76 19.13
N SER A 136 -30.93 44.56 19.64
CA SER A 136 -31.18 45.56 20.67
C SER A 136 -31.51 46.89 19.98
N GLY A 137 -32.78 47.10 19.62
CA GLY A 137 -33.22 48.33 18.96
C GLY A 137 -34.68 48.26 18.52
N SER A 138 -35.44 49.28 18.86
CA SER A 138 -36.90 49.38 18.76
C SER A 138 -37.42 49.59 17.33
N ASP A 139 -37.35 48.58 16.47
CA ASP A 139 -38.09 48.57 15.20
C ASP A 139 -38.90 47.26 15.04
N THR A 140 -40.19 47.35 15.29
CA THR A 140 -41.18 46.25 15.33
C THR A 140 -41.72 45.87 13.95
N THR A 141 -40.90 45.83 12.90
CA THR A 141 -41.38 45.48 11.53
C THR A 141 -40.62 44.37 10.80
N ARG A 142 -39.68 43.65 11.45
CA ARG A 142 -39.09 42.40 10.90
C ARG A 142 -39.20 41.25 11.90
N GLU A 143 -40.41 40.79 12.15
CA GLU A 143 -40.68 39.59 12.98
C GLU A 143 -40.32 38.25 12.29
N GLY A 144 -39.78 38.25 11.05
CA GLY A 144 -39.60 37.05 10.24
C GLY A 144 -38.19 36.43 10.12
N GLN A 145 -37.14 36.98 10.74
CA GLN A 145 -35.74 36.59 10.44
C GLN A 145 -34.96 36.03 11.65
N ARG A 146 -35.52 35.05 12.36
CA ARG A 146 -34.77 34.27 13.37
C ARG A 146 -34.55 32.86 12.84
N ASP A 147 -33.31 32.54 12.50
CA ASP A 147 -32.89 31.19 12.11
C ASP A 147 -31.57 30.83 12.81
N GLN A 148 -31.37 29.53 13.01
CA GLN A 148 -30.15 28.92 13.50
C GLN A 148 -29.85 27.67 12.68
N HIS A 149 -28.67 27.59 12.05
CA HIS A 149 -28.25 26.41 11.31
C HIS A 149 -26.74 26.15 11.43
N GLN A 150 -26.31 24.95 11.02
CA GLN A 150 -24.88 24.63 10.95
C GLN A 150 -24.15 25.44 9.86
N LYS A 151 -22.82 25.41 9.89
CA LYS A 151 -21.95 26.16 8.97
C LYS A 151 -22.24 25.77 7.51
N VAL A 152 -22.49 26.79 6.70
CA VAL A 152 -22.51 26.69 5.23
C VAL A 152 -21.25 27.34 4.66
N PHE A 153 -20.87 26.96 3.45
CA PHE A 153 -19.70 27.55 2.79
C PHE A 153 -19.96 27.83 1.31
N ARG A 154 -19.25 28.84 0.79
CA ARG A 154 -19.24 29.18 -0.63
C ARG A 154 -18.52 28.10 -1.43
N VAL A 155 -19.11 27.69 -2.55
CA VAL A 155 -18.47 26.79 -3.53
C VAL A 155 -18.26 27.54 -4.82
N GLN A 156 -17.16 27.24 -5.51
CA GLN A 156 -16.79 27.85 -6.79
C GLN A 156 -15.97 26.88 -7.65
N GLU A 157 -15.82 27.21 -8.92
CA GLU A 157 -14.93 26.49 -9.85
C GLU A 157 -13.55 26.19 -9.23
N GLY A 158 -13.14 24.93 -9.35
CA GLY A 158 -11.88 24.42 -8.84
C GLY A 158 -11.88 23.98 -7.39
N ASP A 159 -13.00 24.14 -6.67
CA ASP A 159 -13.16 23.58 -5.32
C ASP A 159 -13.28 22.05 -5.39
N VAL A 160 -12.51 21.38 -4.53
CA VAL A 160 -12.66 19.96 -4.20
C VAL A 160 -13.31 19.88 -2.82
N ILE A 161 -14.40 19.13 -2.71
CA ILE A 161 -15.22 19.00 -1.49
C ILE A 161 -15.23 17.52 -1.09
N GLY A 162 -14.76 17.19 0.10
CA GLY A 162 -14.83 15.83 0.66
C GLY A 162 -16.09 15.64 1.48
N SER A 163 -16.71 14.46 1.40
CA SER A 163 -17.87 14.09 2.21
C SER A 163 -17.72 12.68 2.79
N PRO A 164 -17.81 12.53 4.12
CA PRO A 164 -18.01 11.22 4.75
C PRO A 164 -19.31 10.54 4.31
N ALA A 165 -19.33 9.21 4.40
CA ALA A 165 -20.59 8.45 4.33
C ALA A 165 -21.53 8.87 5.48
N GLY A 166 -22.83 8.94 5.20
CA GLY A 166 -23.88 9.25 6.19
C GLY A 166 -24.03 10.74 6.55
N VAL A 167 -23.18 11.63 6.04
CA VAL A 167 -23.29 13.09 6.28
C VAL A 167 -24.25 13.71 5.28
N VAL A 168 -25.20 14.51 5.76
CA VAL A 168 -26.22 15.16 4.94
C VAL A 168 -25.64 16.39 4.26
N GLN A 169 -25.89 16.52 2.96
CA GLN A 169 -25.41 17.63 2.13
C GLN A 169 -26.49 18.17 1.21
N TRP A 170 -26.41 19.46 0.89
CA TRP A 170 -27.24 20.14 -0.10
C TRP A 170 -26.47 21.28 -0.77
N THR A 171 -26.86 21.63 -1.99
CA THR A 171 -26.18 22.66 -2.80
C THR A 171 -27.20 23.60 -3.43
N TYR A 172 -27.03 24.90 -3.22
CA TYR A 172 -27.84 25.94 -3.85
C TYR A 172 -27.02 26.75 -4.85
N ASN A 173 -27.54 26.94 -6.05
CA ASN A 173 -26.95 27.81 -7.06
C ASN A 173 -27.52 29.23 -6.97
N ASP A 174 -26.77 30.13 -6.36
CA ASP A 174 -27.08 31.56 -6.31
C ASP A 174 -26.31 32.39 -7.36
N GLY A 175 -25.63 31.73 -8.30
CA GLY A 175 -24.97 32.35 -9.43
C GLY A 175 -25.85 32.45 -10.67
N ASP A 176 -25.37 33.21 -11.66
CA ASP A 176 -26.05 33.42 -12.95
C ASP A 176 -25.77 32.30 -13.97
N ALA A 177 -24.86 31.39 -13.66
CA ALA A 177 -24.46 30.27 -14.51
C ALA A 177 -24.73 28.93 -13.80
N PRO A 178 -25.00 27.83 -14.53
CA PRO A 178 -25.16 26.53 -13.91
C PRO A 178 -23.90 26.11 -13.13
N ILE A 179 -24.10 25.52 -11.95
CA ILE A 179 -23.05 24.76 -11.26
C ILE A 179 -22.94 23.41 -11.96
N VAL A 180 -21.72 23.08 -12.39
CA VAL A 180 -21.38 21.74 -12.89
C VAL A 180 -20.35 21.15 -11.94
N SER A 181 -20.63 19.97 -11.39
CA SER A 181 -19.72 19.28 -10.49
C SER A 181 -19.68 17.78 -10.79
N VAL A 182 -18.49 17.19 -10.62
CA VAL A 182 -18.26 15.75 -10.81
C VAL A 182 -17.87 15.14 -9.47
N THR A 183 -18.58 14.10 -9.08
CA THR A 183 -18.45 13.42 -7.79
C THR A 183 -17.99 11.98 -8.03
N LEU A 184 -16.91 11.58 -7.36
CA LEU A 184 -16.49 10.18 -7.27
C LEU A 184 -16.85 9.62 -5.89
N LEU A 185 -17.55 8.51 -5.86
CA LEU A 185 -17.87 7.75 -4.65
C LEU A 185 -17.00 6.49 -4.55
N ASP A 186 -16.41 6.25 -3.38
CA ASP A 186 -15.61 5.06 -3.09
C ASP A 186 -16.49 3.99 -2.43
N LEU A 187 -17.01 3.07 -3.25
CA LEU A 187 -17.92 2.00 -2.82
C LEU A 187 -17.18 0.89 -2.08
N SER A 188 -15.90 0.68 -2.38
CA SER A 188 -15.02 -0.25 -1.67
C SER A 188 -14.53 0.24 -0.31
N ASN A 189 -14.79 1.51 0.02
CA ASN A 189 -14.31 2.11 1.24
C ASN A 189 -14.79 1.35 2.49
N PRO A 190 -13.94 1.14 3.52
CA PRO A 190 -14.34 0.48 4.77
C PRO A 190 -15.51 1.18 5.50
N ASN A 191 -15.75 2.46 5.23
CA ASN A 191 -16.90 3.20 5.77
C ASN A 191 -18.24 2.81 5.11
N ASN A 192 -18.22 2.17 3.93
CA ASN A 192 -19.40 1.58 3.30
C ASN A 192 -19.53 0.11 3.71
N GLN A 193 -20.36 -0.15 4.73
CA GLN A 193 -20.57 -1.49 5.28
C GLN A 193 -21.74 -2.26 4.64
N LEU A 194 -22.34 -1.71 3.56
CA LEU A 194 -23.48 -2.33 2.89
C LEU A 194 -23.01 -3.31 1.82
N ASP A 195 -22.71 -2.78 0.63
CA ASP A 195 -22.22 -3.52 -0.53
C ASP A 195 -21.66 -2.52 -1.56
N LEU A 196 -21.15 -3.02 -2.69
CA LEU A 196 -20.59 -2.21 -3.78
C LEU A 196 -21.65 -1.47 -4.63
N ASN A 197 -22.85 -1.19 -4.10
CA ASN A 197 -23.84 -0.36 -4.78
C ASN A 197 -23.94 1.03 -4.15
N PHE A 198 -23.95 2.04 -5.02
CA PHE A 198 -24.25 3.41 -4.63
C PHE A 198 -25.71 3.54 -4.18
N ARG A 199 -25.93 4.28 -3.08
CA ARG A 199 -27.25 4.65 -2.57
C ARG A 199 -27.23 6.11 -2.08
N SER A 200 -28.23 6.87 -2.51
CA SER A 200 -28.57 8.18 -1.94
C SER A 200 -29.84 8.09 -1.12
N PHE A 201 -29.86 8.76 0.03
CA PHE A 201 -30.99 8.84 0.94
C PHE A 201 -31.43 10.29 1.04
N TYR A 202 -32.57 10.62 0.45
CA TYR A 202 -33.07 11.99 0.42
C TYR A 202 -33.93 12.29 1.64
N LEU A 203 -33.84 13.52 2.17
CA LEU A 203 -34.65 13.99 3.29
C LEU A 203 -35.87 14.81 2.85
N ALA A 204 -36.01 15.09 1.55
CA ALA A 204 -37.10 15.87 0.98
C ALA A 204 -37.31 15.53 -0.50
N GLY A 205 -38.50 15.91 -1.01
CA GLY A 205 -38.93 15.70 -2.40
C GLY A 205 -39.22 14.23 -2.73
N ASP A 206 -39.76 13.96 -3.92
CA ASP A 206 -39.83 12.60 -4.46
C ASP A 206 -38.97 12.48 -5.73
N PRO A 207 -37.70 12.08 -5.59
CA PRO A 207 -36.81 11.85 -6.72
C PRO A 207 -37.38 10.89 -7.77
N GLN A 208 -38.34 10.02 -7.45
CA GLN A 208 -38.83 8.96 -8.34
C GLN A 208 -40.04 9.33 -9.21
N GLY A 209 -40.57 10.56 -9.13
CA GLY A 209 -41.70 11.02 -9.96
C GLY A 209 -41.55 10.66 -11.44
N GLY A 210 -42.31 9.65 -11.89
CA GLY A 210 -42.55 9.26 -13.29
C GLY A 210 -41.39 8.62 -14.09
N GLN A 211 -41.01 7.35 -13.85
CA GLN A 211 -40.66 6.32 -14.88
C GLN A 211 -39.98 5.06 -14.27
N GLU A 212 -40.50 3.87 -14.60
CA GLU A 212 -40.04 2.53 -14.13
C GLU A 212 -38.65 2.06 -14.63
N ARG A 213 -37.84 2.92 -15.28
CA ARG A 213 -36.53 2.54 -15.87
C ARG A 213 -35.37 3.43 -15.41
N ARG A 214 -35.23 3.63 -14.10
CA ARG A 214 -34.08 4.37 -13.52
C ARG A 214 -33.00 3.39 -13.02
N PRO A 215 -31.72 3.77 -13.07
CA PRO A 215 -30.63 2.93 -12.57
C PRO A 215 -30.80 2.70 -11.07
N LYS A 216 -30.63 1.45 -10.61
CA LYS A 216 -30.68 1.10 -9.18
C LYS A 216 -29.67 1.91 -8.34
N GLU A 217 -28.60 2.37 -8.97
CA GLU A 217 -27.47 3.09 -8.36
C GLU A 217 -27.85 4.48 -7.80
N VAL A 218 -28.87 5.17 -8.33
CA VAL A 218 -29.23 6.56 -7.89
C VAL A 218 -30.69 6.68 -7.48
N ALA A 219 -31.41 5.57 -7.38
CA ALA A 219 -32.85 5.51 -7.11
C ALA A 219 -33.22 5.73 -5.62
N GLY A 220 -32.61 6.72 -4.97
CA GLY A 220 -32.97 7.14 -3.62
C GLY A 220 -34.42 7.62 -3.54
N LYS A 221 -35.11 7.32 -2.44
CA LYS A 221 -36.41 7.91 -2.09
C LYS A 221 -36.25 8.85 -0.91
N ASN A 222 -37.27 9.66 -0.68
CA ASN A 222 -37.47 10.29 0.61
C ASN A 222 -37.52 9.22 1.71
N ILE A 223 -36.63 9.30 2.68
CA ILE A 223 -36.56 8.30 3.75
C ILE A 223 -37.83 8.27 4.60
N PHE A 224 -38.57 9.37 4.68
CA PHE A 224 -39.79 9.47 5.49
C PHE A 224 -40.93 8.63 4.92
N ASN A 225 -40.92 8.32 3.62
CA ASN A 225 -41.98 7.53 2.96
C ASN A 225 -42.07 6.09 3.48
N GLY A 226 -41.02 5.58 4.15
CA GLY A 226 -41.02 4.26 4.76
C GLY A 226 -41.68 4.17 6.15
N PHE A 227 -42.07 5.30 6.74
CA PHE A 227 -42.58 5.37 8.11
C PHE A 227 -44.08 5.70 8.16
N ASP A 228 -44.73 5.35 9.27
CA ASP A 228 -46.13 5.67 9.54
C ASP A 228 -46.33 7.17 9.85
N ASP A 229 -47.42 7.76 9.34
CA ASP A 229 -47.72 9.19 9.49
C ASP A 229 -47.91 9.59 10.96
N GLU A 230 -48.63 8.80 11.75
CA GLU A 230 -48.94 9.10 13.15
C GLU A 230 -47.67 8.98 14.00
N MET A 231 -46.86 7.95 13.76
CA MET A 231 -45.59 7.77 14.47
C MET A 231 -44.59 8.91 14.20
N LEU A 232 -44.52 9.42 12.96
CA LEU A 232 -43.70 10.59 12.64
C LEU A 232 -44.29 11.86 13.25
N ALA A 233 -45.61 12.03 13.23
CA ALA A 233 -46.29 13.19 13.82
C ALA A 233 -46.00 13.29 15.34
N ASP A 234 -46.07 12.15 16.04
CA ASP A 234 -45.70 12.04 17.45
C ASP A 234 -44.22 12.33 17.68
N ALA A 235 -43.33 11.78 16.84
CA ALA A 235 -41.88 11.94 16.99
C ALA A 235 -41.41 13.38 16.76
N PHE A 236 -41.96 14.07 15.76
CA PHE A 236 -41.66 15.47 15.45
C PHE A 236 -42.52 16.46 16.25
N ASN A 237 -43.54 15.97 16.97
CA ASN A 237 -44.53 16.77 17.69
C ASN A 237 -45.20 17.83 16.78
N VAL A 238 -45.69 17.37 15.63
CA VAL A 238 -46.41 18.17 14.63
C VAL A 238 -47.66 17.42 14.18
N ASP A 239 -48.54 18.08 13.43
CA ASP A 239 -49.72 17.42 12.87
C ASP A 239 -49.37 16.50 11.68
N THR A 240 -50.23 15.54 11.38
CA THR A 240 -50.04 14.58 10.28
C THR A 240 -50.03 15.24 8.89
N GLU A 241 -50.65 16.41 8.71
CA GLU A 241 -50.64 17.12 7.42
C GLU A 241 -49.25 17.72 7.14
N THR A 242 -48.56 18.20 8.17
CA THR A 242 -47.14 18.59 8.12
C THR A 242 -46.26 17.39 7.72
N ILE A 243 -46.48 16.21 8.29
CA ILE A 243 -45.74 14.98 7.90
C ILE A 243 -46.00 14.58 6.44
N ARG A 244 -47.26 14.61 5.99
CA ARG A 244 -47.59 14.31 4.58
C ARG A 244 -46.94 15.29 3.62
N SER A 245 -46.87 16.56 4.00
CA SER A 245 -46.15 17.59 3.24
C SER A 245 -44.65 17.28 3.16
N MET A 246 -44.05 16.85 4.27
CA MET A 246 -42.64 16.47 4.37
C MET A 246 -42.28 15.20 3.58
N LYS A 247 -43.20 14.23 3.51
CA LYS A 247 -43.07 13.03 2.67
C LYS A 247 -43.09 13.34 1.17
N ALA A 248 -43.76 14.43 0.77
CA ALA A 248 -43.79 14.92 -0.59
C ALA A 248 -44.25 13.86 -1.63
N GLU A 249 -45.22 13.00 -1.26
CA GLU A 249 -45.64 11.82 -2.04
C GLU A 249 -46.20 12.15 -3.44
N ASN A 250 -46.59 13.40 -3.69
CA ASN A 250 -47.10 13.88 -4.98
C ASN A 250 -46.18 14.95 -5.63
N ASP A 251 -44.93 15.05 -5.20
CA ASP A 251 -43.98 16.04 -5.69
C ASP A 251 -43.17 15.52 -6.88
N GLU A 252 -43.52 15.98 -8.09
CA GLU A 252 -42.86 15.57 -9.33
C GLU A 252 -41.63 16.43 -9.71
N ARG A 253 -41.18 17.35 -8.85
CA ARG A 253 -40.05 18.25 -9.16
C ARG A 253 -38.69 17.55 -9.20
N GLY A 254 -38.59 16.36 -8.60
CA GLY A 254 -37.38 15.54 -8.56
C GLY A 254 -36.32 16.05 -7.57
N SER A 255 -35.05 15.64 -7.76
CA SER A 255 -33.97 15.88 -6.77
C SER A 255 -33.35 17.29 -6.79
N ILE A 256 -33.61 18.09 -7.81
CA ILE A 256 -33.10 19.46 -7.96
C ILE A 256 -34.29 20.38 -8.25
N ILE A 257 -34.67 21.19 -7.27
CA ILE A 257 -35.87 22.04 -7.34
C ILE A 257 -35.51 23.49 -7.64
N ARG A 258 -36.45 24.24 -8.21
CA ARG A 258 -36.28 25.68 -8.42
C ARG A 258 -36.75 26.45 -7.19
N VAL A 259 -35.92 27.36 -6.71
CA VAL A 259 -36.29 28.31 -5.65
C VAL A 259 -36.82 29.58 -6.31
N GLU A 260 -38.11 29.87 -6.15
CA GLU A 260 -38.77 31.02 -6.82
C GLU A 260 -38.23 32.37 -6.32
N ARG A 261 -37.98 32.46 -5.01
CA ARG A 261 -37.36 33.61 -4.34
C ARG A 261 -35.92 33.26 -4.00
N ASP A 262 -35.07 34.27 -3.83
CA ASP A 262 -33.69 34.00 -3.43
C ASP A 262 -33.69 33.30 -2.05
N LEU A 263 -32.88 32.24 -1.93
CA LEU A 263 -32.82 31.45 -0.70
C LEU A 263 -32.32 32.33 0.46
N GLU A 264 -33.21 32.62 1.41
CA GLU A 264 -32.88 33.40 2.60
C GLU A 264 -32.11 32.51 3.58
N ILE A 265 -30.78 32.66 3.64
CA ILE A 265 -29.90 31.90 4.54
C ILE A 265 -28.85 32.81 5.19
N LEU A 266 -28.43 32.50 6.41
CA LEU A 266 -27.30 33.18 7.04
C LEU A 266 -26.00 32.74 6.34
N SER A 267 -25.51 33.59 5.43
CA SER A 267 -24.34 33.31 4.58
C SER A 267 -23.10 34.08 5.05
N PRO A 268 -21.86 33.59 4.80
CA PRO A 268 -20.61 34.19 5.29
C PRO A 268 -20.24 35.58 4.76
N GLU A 269 -21.08 36.26 3.97
CA GLU A 269 -20.80 37.65 3.52
C GLU A 269 -20.82 38.69 4.65
N TRP A 270 -21.02 38.25 5.90
CA TRP A 270 -21.00 39.09 7.09
C TRP A 270 -19.70 38.84 7.88
N ASP A 271 -18.73 39.72 7.62
CA ASP A 271 -17.52 40.06 8.37
C ASP A 271 -16.23 39.22 8.24
N ASP A 272 -15.11 39.93 8.12
CA ASP A 272 -13.69 39.52 8.24
C ASP A 272 -13.33 38.91 9.63
N THR A 273 -14.31 38.44 10.40
CA THR A 273 -14.16 37.90 11.76
C THR A 273 -14.09 36.37 11.81
N GLU A 274 -13.98 35.68 10.66
CA GLU A 274 -13.94 34.21 10.60
C GLU A 274 -12.76 33.63 11.42
N GLU A 275 -11.60 34.29 11.41
CA GLU A 275 -10.46 33.90 12.26
C GLU A 275 -10.70 34.20 13.76
N GLU A 276 -11.51 35.20 14.10
CA GLU A 276 -11.76 35.62 15.48
C GLU A 276 -12.85 34.79 16.17
N ARG A 277 -13.88 34.33 15.44
CA ARG A 277 -14.93 33.45 15.98
C ARG A 277 -14.41 32.04 16.25
N THR A 278 -13.56 31.52 15.38
CA THR A 278 -12.93 30.19 15.55
C THR A 278 -11.99 30.14 16.77
N ARG A 279 -11.42 31.28 17.19
CA ARG A 279 -10.58 31.41 18.40
C ARG A 279 -11.38 31.51 19.71
N ARG A 280 -12.71 31.71 19.68
CA ARG A 280 -13.54 31.87 20.89
C ARG A 280 -14.21 30.60 21.38
N LEU A 281 -14.15 29.51 20.61
CA LEU A 281 -14.72 28.22 20.98
C LEU A 281 -13.70 27.44 21.81
N ASN A 282 -14.06 26.96 23.01
CA ASN A 282 -13.26 26.04 23.83
C ASN A 282 -14.06 24.75 24.05
N GLY A 283 -13.60 23.59 23.55
CA GLY A 283 -14.27 22.29 23.76
C GLY A 283 -14.18 21.30 22.57
N LEU A 284 -15.00 20.24 22.57
CA LEU A 284 -15.18 19.27 21.45
C LEU A 284 -15.53 19.97 20.12
N GLU A 285 -16.09 21.18 20.19
CA GLU A 285 -16.37 22.08 19.06
C GLU A 285 -15.14 22.49 18.24
N GLN A 286 -13.92 22.29 18.75
CA GLN A 286 -12.66 22.48 18.00
C GLN A 286 -12.22 21.27 17.15
N THR A 287 -12.98 20.16 17.14
CA THR A 287 -12.56 18.90 16.48
C THR A 287 -13.37 18.58 15.22
N LEU A 288 -14.45 17.79 15.33
CA LEU A 288 -15.26 17.32 14.19
C LEU A 288 -16.12 18.44 13.57
N CYS A 289 -16.64 19.35 14.39
CA CYS A 289 -17.57 20.41 13.97
C CYS A 289 -16.92 21.57 13.21
N SER A 290 -15.59 21.69 13.30
CA SER A 290 -14.79 22.70 12.62
C SER A 290 -14.02 22.12 11.41
N LEU A 291 -14.35 20.90 10.98
CA LEU A 291 -13.71 20.26 9.85
C LEU A 291 -13.78 21.14 8.60
N ILE A 292 -12.65 21.26 7.91
CA ILE A 292 -12.58 21.88 6.60
C ILE A 292 -12.99 20.84 5.58
N PHE A 293 -14.12 21.07 4.90
CA PHE A 293 -14.67 20.14 3.92
C PHE A 293 -14.18 20.42 2.49
N LYS A 294 -13.59 21.59 2.23
CA LYS A 294 -13.22 22.02 0.88
C LYS A 294 -11.81 22.60 0.77
N GLN A 295 -11.20 22.45 -0.40
CA GLN A 295 -9.98 23.16 -0.79
C GLN A 295 -10.00 23.43 -2.30
N ASN A 296 -9.62 24.65 -2.71
CA ASN A 296 -9.49 24.97 -4.14
C ASN A 296 -8.15 24.45 -4.68
N ILE A 297 -8.21 23.61 -5.71
CA ILE A 297 -7.03 22.96 -6.32
C ILE A 297 -6.59 23.59 -7.64
N ASP A 298 -7.37 24.54 -8.19
CA ASP A 298 -7.11 25.08 -9.53
C ASP A 298 -6.13 26.25 -9.58
N ARG A 299 -5.77 26.83 -8.44
CA ARG A 299 -4.84 27.97 -8.36
C ARG A 299 -3.47 27.60 -8.94
N PRO A 300 -3.01 28.25 -10.03
CA PRO A 300 -1.70 27.94 -10.63
C PRO A 300 -0.52 28.21 -9.69
N SER A 301 -0.66 29.17 -8.78
CA SER A 301 0.35 29.50 -7.78
C SER A 301 0.55 28.43 -6.70
N LEU A 302 -0.37 27.47 -6.59
CA LEU A 302 -0.31 26.34 -5.65
C LEU A 302 0.12 25.03 -6.34
N ALA A 303 0.68 25.11 -7.56
CA ALA A 303 1.16 23.94 -8.28
C ALA A 303 2.32 23.28 -7.53
N ASP A 304 2.23 21.96 -7.36
CA ASP A 304 3.29 21.16 -6.74
C ASP A 304 4.38 20.82 -7.76
N VAL A 305 3.98 20.65 -9.02
CA VAL A 305 4.89 20.48 -10.15
C VAL A 305 4.52 21.47 -11.24
N PHE A 306 5.51 22.18 -11.76
CA PHE A 306 5.33 23.12 -12.86
C PHE A 306 6.51 23.05 -13.82
N THR A 307 6.22 22.90 -15.11
CA THR A 307 7.18 23.01 -16.20
C THR A 307 6.68 24.07 -17.16
N LYS A 308 7.49 25.12 -17.43
CA LYS A 308 7.11 26.31 -18.22
C LYS A 308 6.38 26.01 -19.53
N HIS A 309 6.80 24.97 -20.25
CA HIS A 309 6.23 24.55 -21.54
C HIS A 309 5.57 23.16 -21.49
N GLY A 310 5.59 22.49 -20.33
CA GLY A 310 4.95 21.19 -20.13
C GLY A 310 3.56 21.31 -19.50
N GLY A 311 3.42 22.15 -18.47
CA GLY A 311 2.16 22.29 -17.75
C GLY A 311 2.30 22.45 -16.25
N ARG A 312 1.26 22.08 -15.51
CA ARG A 312 1.24 22.03 -14.04
C ARG A 312 0.44 20.86 -13.49
N ILE A 313 0.82 20.41 -12.29
CA ILE A 313 0.06 19.48 -11.45
C ILE A 313 -0.13 20.11 -10.07
N ASN A 314 -1.36 20.06 -9.58
CA ASN A 314 -1.72 20.37 -8.20
C ASN A 314 -2.29 19.10 -7.57
N THR A 315 -1.74 18.66 -6.46
CA THR A 315 -2.19 17.50 -5.68
C THR A 315 -2.90 17.95 -4.43
N LEU A 316 -3.96 17.23 -4.03
CA LEU A 316 -4.71 17.43 -2.81
C LEU A 316 -4.86 16.07 -2.12
N ASN A 317 -4.19 15.94 -0.97
CA ASN A 317 -4.07 14.70 -0.19
C ASN A 317 -4.42 14.97 1.29
N GLY A 318 -4.33 13.92 2.12
CA GLY A 318 -4.56 14.01 3.56
C GLY A 318 -3.70 15.05 4.29
N HIS A 319 -2.56 15.49 3.73
CA HIS A 319 -1.73 16.53 4.33
C HIS A 319 -2.26 17.94 4.11
N LYS A 320 -2.88 18.20 2.95
CA LYS A 320 -3.43 19.52 2.58
C LYS A 320 -4.88 19.70 3.00
N LEU A 321 -5.65 18.61 3.02
CA LEU A 321 -7.03 18.57 3.50
C LEU A 321 -7.20 17.35 4.41
N PRO A 322 -7.03 17.48 5.75
CA PRO A 322 -7.01 16.35 6.68
C PRO A 322 -8.22 15.41 6.59
N LEU A 323 -9.39 15.92 6.19
CA LEU A 323 -10.57 15.10 5.93
C LEU A 323 -10.30 13.97 4.92
N LEU A 324 -9.45 14.21 3.92
CA LEU A 324 -9.08 13.21 2.91
C LEU A 324 -8.40 11.97 3.50
N GLN A 325 -7.68 12.12 4.62
CA GLN A 325 -7.11 10.97 5.34
C GLN A 325 -8.20 10.06 5.92
N TYR A 326 -9.31 10.65 6.39
CA TYR A 326 -10.46 9.90 6.87
C TYR A 326 -11.22 9.24 5.70
N LEU A 327 -11.32 9.94 4.57
CA LEU A 327 -11.98 9.41 3.37
C LEU A 327 -11.14 8.37 2.63
N GLN A 328 -9.82 8.31 2.86
CA GLN A 328 -8.87 7.50 2.09
C GLN A 328 -8.88 7.85 0.58
N LEU A 329 -9.04 9.13 0.27
CA LEU A 329 -9.13 9.63 -1.10
C LEU A 329 -8.18 10.80 -1.35
N SER A 330 -7.68 10.93 -2.56
CA SER A 330 -6.90 12.10 -2.99
C SER A 330 -7.32 12.57 -4.36
N VAL A 331 -7.01 13.83 -4.69
CA VAL A 331 -7.36 14.46 -5.97
C VAL A 331 -6.13 15.12 -6.57
N GLU A 332 -5.94 14.92 -7.87
CA GLU A 332 -4.87 15.52 -8.66
C GLU A 332 -5.49 16.34 -9.80
N ARG A 333 -5.11 17.60 -9.92
CA ARG A 333 -5.51 18.49 -11.00
C ARG A 333 -4.33 18.69 -11.94
N GLY A 334 -4.45 18.22 -13.18
CA GLY A 334 -3.38 18.30 -14.17
C GLY A 334 -3.74 19.16 -15.38
N VAL A 335 -2.80 20.00 -15.80
CA VAL A 335 -2.90 20.84 -17.00
C VAL A 335 -1.66 20.60 -17.83
N LEU A 336 -1.83 19.97 -19.00
CA LEU A 336 -0.80 19.88 -20.02
C LEU A 336 -1.02 20.97 -21.07
N TYR A 337 0.05 21.67 -21.42
CA TYR A 337 0.03 22.62 -22.53
C TYR A 337 0.06 21.88 -23.87
N LYS A 338 -0.08 22.65 -24.96
CA LYS A 338 -0.11 22.11 -26.32
C LYS A 338 1.05 21.13 -26.56
N ASN A 339 0.73 19.93 -27.05
CA ASN A 339 1.70 18.87 -27.36
C ASN A 339 2.60 18.44 -26.18
N ALA A 340 2.28 18.84 -24.95
CA ALA A 340 3.05 18.44 -23.78
C ALA A 340 2.70 17.00 -23.37
N LEU A 341 3.65 16.36 -22.71
CA LEU A 341 3.57 14.97 -22.31
C LEU A 341 3.73 14.87 -20.79
N MET A 342 2.88 14.09 -20.14
CA MET A 342 3.15 13.65 -18.76
C MET A 342 3.98 12.37 -18.82
N THR A 343 5.02 12.28 -17.99
CA THR A 343 5.89 11.10 -17.87
C THR A 343 5.06 9.81 -17.82
N PRO A 344 5.44 8.74 -18.55
CA PRO A 344 4.83 7.44 -18.34
C PRO A 344 5.02 7.05 -16.87
N HIS A 345 3.95 6.62 -16.20
CA HIS A 345 4.00 6.27 -14.78
C HIS A 345 2.93 5.25 -14.44
N TRP A 346 3.10 4.57 -13.30
CA TRP A 346 2.01 3.83 -12.66
C TRP A 346 1.65 4.44 -11.31
N ASN A 347 0.42 4.22 -10.85
CA ASN A 347 -0.01 4.53 -9.49
C ASN A 347 0.32 3.34 -8.58
N ILE A 348 1.08 3.55 -7.51
CA ILE A 348 1.62 2.45 -6.68
C ILE A 348 0.61 1.89 -5.69
N ASN A 349 -0.25 2.74 -5.12
CA ASN A 349 -1.12 2.40 -3.98
C ASN A 349 -2.56 2.91 -4.17
N ALA A 350 -2.97 3.18 -5.41
CA ALA A 350 -4.30 3.70 -5.73
C ALA A 350 -4.72 3.36 -7.17
N HIS A 351 -6.02 3.18 -7.40
CA HIS A 351 -6.62 3.39 -8.71
C HIS A 351 -6.71 4.90 -9.00
N SER A 352 -6.79 5.26 -10.28
CA SER A 352 -6.82 6.64 -10.76
C SER A 352 -7.99 6.84 -11.72
N ILE A 353 -8.99 7.60 -11.31
CA ILE A 353 -10.19 7.90 -12.10
C ILE A 353 -10.05 9.30 -12.69
N ILE A 354 -9.75 9.36 -13.99
CA ILE A 354 -9.40 10.58 -14.72
C ILE A 354 -10.65 11.12 -15.40
N TYR A 355 -11.08 12.33 -15.04
CA TYR A 355 -12.11 13.10 -15.72
C TYR A 355 -11.50 14.23 -16.55
N ILE A 356 -11.79 14.26 -17.85
CA ILE A 356 -11.30 15.32 -18.73
C ILE A 356 -12.19 16.56 -18.58
N THR A 357 -11.60 17.64 -18.08
CA THR A 357 -12.33 18.89 -17.81
C THR A 357 -12.27 19.88 -18.96
N ARG A 358 -11.25 19.79 -19.84
CA ARG A 358 -11.18 20.58 -21.08
C ARG A 358 -10.11 20.03 -22.03
N GLY A 359 -10.34 20.20 -23.33
CA GLY A 359 -9.36 19.91 -24.38
C GLY A 359 -9.33 18.44 -24.76
N THR A 360 -8.30 18.06 -25.53
CA THR A 360 -8.14 16.71 -26.07
C THR A 360 -6.71 16.21 -25.88
N GLY A 361 -6.59 14.89 -25.76
CA GLY A 361 -5.31 14.25 -25.55
C GLY A 361 -5.35 12.78 -25.92
N TRP A 362 -4.18 12.21 -26.15
CA TRP A 362 -3.98 10.79 -26.37
C TRP A 362 -3.53 10.14 -25.07
N ILE A 363 -4.18 9.04 -24.67
CA ILE A 363 -3.78 8.27 -23.48
C ILE A 363 -3.53 6.83 -23.90
N GLN A 364 -2.43 6.26 -23.41
CA GLN A 364 -2.13 4.84 -23.49
C GLN A 364 -2.06 4.26 -22.08
N VAL A 365 -2.63 3.06 -21.90
CA VAL A 365 -2.58 2.32 -20.65
C VAL A 365 -2.15 0.87 -20.93
N ALA A 366 -1.07 0.43 -20.29
CA ALA A 366 -0.54 -0.92 -20.41
C ALA A 366 -0.72 -1.72 -19.11
N ARG A 367 -1.04 -3.01 -19.25
CA ARG A 367 -1.17 -3.98 -18.15
C ARG A 367 0.13 -4.77 -17.93
N GLU A 368 0.14 -5.69 -16.96
CA GLU A 368 1.32 -6.46 -16.53
C GLU A 368 1.95 -7.34 -17.61
N ASN A 369 1.18 -7.77 -18.61
CA ASN A 369 1.68 -8.55 -19.73
C ASN A 369 2.23 -7.69 -20.88
N GLY A 370 2.43 -6.40 -20.66
CA GLY A 370 2.97 -5.49 -21.68
C GLY A 370 2.02 -5.25 -22.84
N ARG A 371 0.71 -5.54 -22.74
CA ARG A 371 -0.27 -5.15 -23.77
C ARG A 371 -0.99 -3.86 -23.40
N LEU A 372 -1.33 -3.07 -24.40
CA LEU A 372 -2.23 -1.93 -24.24
C LEU A 372 -3.65 -2.43 -23.99
N VAL A 373 -4.23 -1.96 -22.90
CA VAL A 373 -5.66 -2.10 -22.59
C VAL A 373 -6.43 -0.83 -22.96
N PHE A 374 -5.73 0.27 -23.22
CA PHE A 374 -6.28 1.52 -23.74
C PHE A 374 -5.25 2.18 -24.66
N ASP A 375 -5.69 2.62 -25.83
CA ASP A 375 -4.90 3.41 -26.79
C ASP A 375 -5.87 4.25 -27.63
N ASP A 376 -6.30 5.38 -27.08
CA ASP A 376 -7.30 6.20 -27.74
C ASP A 376 -7.21 7.67 -27.32
N ARG A 377 -7.92 8.51 -28.08
CA ARG A 377 -8.13 9.91 -27.77
C ARG A 377 -9.19 10.05 -26.69
N VAL A 378 -8.91 10.92 -25.73
CA VAL A 378 -9.86 11.36 -24.71
C VAL A 378 -10.26 12.82 -24.95
N GLN A 379 -11.50 13.15 -24.61
CA GLN A 379 -12.07 14.49 -24.77
C GLN A 379 -12.89 14.92 -23.55
N GLU A 380 -13.21 16.21 -23.49
CA GLU A 380 -13.97 16.82 -22.40
C GLU A 380 -15.26 16.04 -22.06
N GLY A 381 -15.47 15.83 -20.76
CA GLY A 381 -16.64 15.14 -20.24
C GLY A 381 -16.50 13.62 -20.10
N GLN A 382 -15.41 13.03 -20.60
CA GLN A 382 -15.16 11.58 -20.48
C GLN A 382 -14.41 11.22 -19.18
N LEU A 383 -14.68 10.01 -18.69
CA LEU A 383 -14.00 9.35 -17.58
C LEU A 383 -13.15 8.16 -18.05
N LEU A 384 -11.93 8.02 -17.56
CA LEU A 384 -11.10 6.84 -17.75
C LEU A 384 -10.60 6.35 -16.40
N VAL A 385 -10.80 5.07 -16.11
CA VAL A 385 -10.25 4.42 -14.90
C VAL A 385 -8.93 3.76 -15.27
N VAL A 386 -7.87 4.11 -14.54
CA VAL A 386 -6.56 3.45 -14.63
C VAL A 386 -6.33 2.67 -13.33
N PRO A 387 -6.32 1.33 -13.36
CA PRO A 387 -6.09 0.53 -12.17
C PRO A 387 -4.71 0.77 -11.54
N GLN A 388 -4.56 0.40 -10.27
CA GLN A 388 -3.27 0.38 -9.59
C GLN A 388 -2.23 -0.39 -10.42
N ASN A 389 -0.98 0.07 -10.44
CA ASN A 389 0.15 -0.56 -11.14
C ASN A 389 0.07 -0.62 -12.68
N PHE A 390 -1.05 -0.27 -13.31
CA PHE A 390 -1.10 -0.11 -14.76
C PHE A 390 -0.31 1.13 -15.16
N VAL A 391 0.54 0.99 -16.18
CA VAL A 391 1.34 2.12 -16.66
C VAL A 391 0.48 2.97 -17.57
N VAL A 392 0.47 4.28 -17.34
CA VAL A 392 -0.27 5.25 -18.13
C VAL A 392 0.66 6.35 -18.63
N VAL A 393 0.47 6.77 -19.88
CA VAL A 393 1.09 7.96 -20.46
C VAL A 393 0.00 8.85 -21.05
N LYS A 394 0.16 10.18 -20.91
CA LYS A 394 -0.83 11.17 -21.35
C LYS A 394 -0.14 12.23 -22.20
N LYS A 395 -0.55 12.40 -23.45
CA LYS A 395 -0.05 13.43 -24.37
C LYS A 395 -1.18 14.39 -24.73
N ALA A 396 -0.97 15.68 -24.54
CA ALA A 396 -1.93 16.68 -24.97
C ALA A 396 -1.86 16.89 -26.49
N GLU A 397 -3.00 17.22 -27.12
CA GLU A 397 -3.02 17.67 -28.51
C GLU A 397 -2.82 19.20 -28.60
N GLN A 398 -3.21 19.83 -29.72
CA GLN A 398 -2.99 21.24 -29.98
C GLN A 398 -3.71 22.17 -28.99
N GLU A 399 -4.88 21.77 -28.48
CA GLU A 399 -5.69 22.58 -27.57
C GLU A 399 -5.22 22.48 -26.10
N GLY A 400 -4.23 21.63 -25.82
CA GLY A 400 -3.85 21.25 -24.47
C GLY A 400 -4.84 20.25 -23.86
N LEU A 401 -4.49 19.72 -22.69
CA LEU A 401 -5.33 18.76 -21.96
C LEU A 401 -5.46 19.18 -20.50
N LYS A 402 -6.69 19.29 -20.00
CA LYS A 402 -6.99 19.55 -18.59
C LYS A 402 -7.80 18.39 -18.04
N TRP A 403 -7.38 17.87 -16.90
CA TRP A 403 -8.09 16.80 -16.21
C TRP A 403 -8.08 17.01 -14.70
N VAL A 404 -9.01 16.32 -14.04
CA VAL A 404 -8.96 16.02 -12.61
C VAL A 404 -8.91 14.51 -12.46
N SER A 405 -8.06 14.00 -11.58
CA SER A 405 -7.96 12.59 -11.26
C SER A 405 -8.28 12.37 -9.80
N PHE A 406 -9.28 11.56 -9.53
CA PHE A 406 -9.61 11.08 -8.19
C PHE A 406 -8.83 9.78 -7.94
N LYS A 407 -8.23 9.60 -6.77
CA LYS A 407 -7.44 8.40 -6.45
C LYS A 407 -7.91 7.77 -5.15
N THR A 408 -8.01 6.44 -5.13
CA THR A 408 -8.52 5.60 -4.04
C THR A 408 -7.55 5.42 -2.86
N ASN A 409 -6.76 6.46 -2.58
CA ASN A 409 -5.85 6.52 -1.44
C ASN A 409 -5.61 7.99 -1.06
N ASP A 410 -5.55 8.31 0.23
CA ASP A 410 -5.34 9.68 0.70
C ASP A 410 -3.95 10.21 0.40
N ASN A 411 -2.95 9.33 0.32
CA ASN A 411 -1.59 9.66 -0.06
C ASN A 411 -1.17 8.82 -1.27
N ALA A 412 -1.92 8.97 -2.36
CA ALA A 412 -1.66 8.26 -3.60
C ALA A 412 -0.28 8.64 -4.19
N MET A 413 0.54 7.63 -4.47
CA MET A 413 1.89 7.77 -4.99
C MET A 413 1.98 7.27 -6.42
N ILE A 414 2.84 7.91 -7.22
CA ILE A 414 3.14 7.47 -8.59
C ILE A 414 4.61 7.13 -8.73
N SER A 415 4.93 6.25 -9.67
CA SER A 415 6.30 5.94 -10.08
C SER A 415 6.53 6.38 -11.53
N PRO A 416 7.27 7.48 -11.77
CA PRO A 416 7.66 7.89 -13.12
C PRO A 416 8.64 6.90 -13.76
N LEU A 417 8.56 6.75 -15.08
CA LEU A 417 9.50 5.95 -15.89
C LEU A 417 10.54 6.79 -16.61
N ALA A 418 10.22 8.05 -16.92
CA ALA A 418 11.14 9.00 -17.54
C ALA A 418 11.24 10.29 -16.70
N GLY A 419 12.33 11.05 -16.90
CA GLY A 419 12.62 12.27 -16.17
C GLY A 419 13.44 12.05 -14.89
N LYS A 420 13.68 13.15 -14.16
CA LYS A 420 14.62 13.18 -13.04
C LYS A 420 14.23 12.30 -11.83
N LEU A 421 12.94 12.04 -11.64
CA LEU A 421 12.44 11.19 -10.54
C LEU A 421 12.11 9.77 -11.02
N SER A 422 12.60 9.38 -12.19
CA SER A 422 12.20 8.11 -12.79
C SER A 422 12.85 6.90 -12.15
N ALA A 423 12.12 5.79 -12.19
CA ALA A 423 12.65 4.50 -11.81
C ALA A 423 13.86 4.09 -12.67
N ILE A 424 13.89 4.49 -13.94
CA ILE A 424 15.02 4.23 -14.84
C ILE A 424 16.26 5.01 -14.39
N ARG A 425 16.11 6.31 -14.06
CA ARG A 425 17.25 7.10 -13.56
C ARG A 425 17.79 6.56 -12.23
N GLY A 426 16.91 6.10 -11.34
CA GLY A 426 17.30 5.53 -10.05
C GLY A 426 18.07 4.20 -10.13
N MET A 427 18.10 3.53 -11.29
CA MET A 427 18.85 2.29 -11.51
C MET A 427 20.31 2.57 -11.92
N PRO A 428 21.28 1.76 -11.46
CA PRO A 428 22.67 1.83 -11.95
C PRO A 428 22.76 1.64 -13.47
N GLU A 429 23.72 2.30 -14.10
CA GLU A 429 23.91 2.20 -15.57
C GLU A 429 24.09 0.75 -16.02
N GLU A 430 24.92 -0.03 -15.32
CA GLU A 430 25.18 -1.44 -15.64
C GLU A 430 23.94 -2.33 -15.58
N VAL A 431 23.02 -2.05 -14.65
CA VAL A 431 21.75 -2.80 -14.58
C VAL A 431 20.97 -2.57 -15.85
N LEU A 432 20.86 -1.33 -16.31
CA LEU A 432 20.15 -0.99 -17.54
C LEU A 432 20.89 -1.50 -18.79
N MET A 433 22.22 -1.39 -18.84
CA MET A 433 23.05 -1.87 -19.94
C MET A 433 22.82 -3.36 -20.17
N ASN A 434 22.94 -4.17 -19.12
CA ASN A 434 22.75 -5.61 -19.22
C ASN A 434 21.28 -5.97 -19.46
N SER A 435 20.36 -5.29 -18.78
CA SER A 435 18.92 -5.56 -18.90
C SER A 435 18.35 -5.27 -20.28
N TYR A 436 18.88 -4.27 -20.99
CA TYR A 436 18.40 -3.85 -22.32
C TYR A 436 19.38 -4.14 -23.46
N ASP A 437 20.55 -4.72 -23.19
CA ASP A 437 21.64 -4.88 -24.17
C ASP A 437 22.03 -3.54 -24.83
N MET A 438 22.30 -2.56 -23.97
CA MET A 438 22.63 -1.18 -24.34
C MET A 438 24.08 -0.84 -24.02
N SER A 439 24.71 -0.07 -24.90
CA SER A 439 25.95 0.63 -24.61
C SER A 439 25.76 1.67 -23.51
N ARG A 440 26.85 2.02 -22.82
CA ARG A 440 26.83 3.05 -21.78
C ARG A 440 26.30 4.40 -22.28
N ASP A 441 26.63 4.80 -23.51
CA ASP A 441 26.13 6.04 -24.12
C ASP A 441 24.62 6.00 -24.41
N GLU A 442 24.07 4.84 -24.80
CA GLU A 442 22.62 4.66 -24.94
C GLU A 442 21.92 4.77 -23.58
N VAL A 443 22.47 4.15 -22.54
CA VAL A 443 21.91 4.22 -21.17
C VAL A 443 22.01 5.63 -20.58
N ARG A 444 23.11 6.35 -20.80
CA ARG A 444 23.25 7.74 -20.37
C ARG A 444 22.23 8.65 -21.05
N ARG A 445 22.01 8.47 -22.36
CA ARG A 445 20.93 9.16 -23.08
C ARG A 445 19.56 8.80 -22.51
N LEU A 446 19.32 7.54 -22.15
CA LEU A 446 18.08 7.09 -21.53
C LEU A 446 17.82 7.70 -20.14
N LYS A 447 18.84 7.77 -19.28
CA LYS A 447 18.74 8.29 -17.91
C LYS A 447 18.66 9.82 -17.86
N TYR A 448 19.44 10.49 -18.71
CA TYR A 448 19.70 11.93 -18.61
C TYR A 448 19.17 12.74 -19.80
N GLY A 449 18.49 12.09 -20.76
CA GLY A 449 17.84 12.78 -21.89
C GLY A 449 16.76 13.76 -21.43
N ARG A 450 16.08 13.46 -20.31
CA ARG A 450 15.06 14.32 -19.70
C ARG A 450 15.45 14.73 -18.28
N GLU A 451 15.63 16.02 -18.07
CA GLU A 451 15.91 16.60 -16.74
C GLU A 451 14.66 17.15 -16.05
N GLU A 452 13.52 17.21 -16.74
CA GLU A 452 12.24 17.57 -16.12
C GLU A 452 11.77 16.50 -15.12
N LEU A 453 10.94 16.91 -14.15
CA LEU A 453 10.45 16.01 -13.08
C LEU A 453 9.38 15.03 -13.58
N SER A 454 8.26 15.54 -14.09
CA SER A 454 7.10 14.71 -14.50
C SER A 454 6.27 15.27 -15.66
N LEU A 455 6.48 16.53 -16.05
CA LEU A 455 5.79 17.19 -17.17
C LEU A 455 6.83 17.65 -18.19
N PHE A 456 6.70 17.16 -19.42
CA PHE A 456 7.69 17.33 -20.47
C PHE A 456 7.20 18.29 -21.56
N SER A 457 8.13 19.08 -22.05
CA SER A 457 7.89 19.96 -23.19
C SER A 457 8.04 19.20 -24.53
N GLN A 458 7.46 19.76 -25.60
CA GLN A 458 7.46 19.13 -26.92
C GLN A 458 8.89 18.88 -27.45
N SER A 459 9.19 17.63 -27.82
CA SER A 459 10.45 17.21 -28.44
C SER A 459 10.48 17.54 -29.96
N PRO A 460 11.65 17.84 -30.57
CA PRO A 460 11.78 18.26 -31.97
C PRO A 460 11.64 17.17 -33.07
N PHE A 461 11.21 15.93 -32.77
CA PHE A 461 11.13 14.83 -33.77
C PHE A 461 9.67 14.46 -34.15
N LEU A 462 9.33 14.40 -35.45
CA LEU A 462 8.01 14.03 -36.03
C LEU A 462 8.13 13.58 -37.52
N PRO A 463 7.16 12.85 -38.18
CA PRO A 463 5.93 12.17 -37.67
C PRO A 463 5.48 10.79 -38.28
N SER A 464 4.52 10.13 -37.56
CA SER A 464 3.26 9.39 -37.91
C SER A 464 3.14 7.91 -38.40
N GLY A 465 2.29 7.12 -37.71
CA GLY A 465 1.57 5.91 -38.20
C GLY A 465 0.67 5.21 -37.14
N GLN A 466 -0.59 4.84 -37.48
CA GLN A 466 -1.63 4.24 -36.61
C GLN A 466 -1.83 2.72 -36.86
N SER A 467 -2.23 1.93 -35.84
CA SER A 467 -2.93 0.64 -36.03
C SER A 467 -3.75 0.20 -34.79
N SER A 468 -4.87 -0.49 -35.01
CA SER A 468 -5.89 -0.92 -34.01
C SER A 468 -5.97 -2.47 -33.88
N PRO A 469 -6.40 -3.05 -32.74
CA PRO A 469 -6.85 -4.46 -32.71
C PRO A 469 -8.20 -4.74 -31.99
N GLN A 470 -8.77 -5.92 -32.32
CA GLN A 470 -10.11 -6.45 -32.00
C GLN A 470 -10.16 -7.40 -30.79
N HIS A 471 -11.36 -7.54 -30.19
CA HIS A 471 -11.69 -8.25 -28.95
C HIS A 471 -12.04 -9.73 -29.08
N SER A 472 -11.78 -10.49 -28.00
CA SER A 472 -12.63 -11.63 -27.60
C SER A 472 -12.63 -11.83 -26.07
N ARG A 473 -13.82 -12.02 -25.50
CA ARG A 473 -14.17 -12.16 -24.06
C ARG A 473 -14.23 -13.62 -23.63
N LEU A 474 -13.91 -13.92 -22.37
CA LEU A 474 -14.45 -15.07 -21.62
C LEU A 474 -14.49 -14.78 -20.11
N GLN A 475 -15.61 -15.12 -19.48
CA GLN A 475 -15.94 -14.92 -18.06
C GLN A 475 -15.52 -16.11 -17.20
N ARG A 476 -15.19 -15.88 -15.91
CA ARG A 476 -15.64 -16.71 -14.77
C ARG A 476 -15.37 -16.03 -13.43
N GLY A 477 -16.39 -15.98 -12.57
CA GLY A 477 -16.28 -15.63 -11.16
C GLY A 477 -17.17 -16.55 -10.30
N GLN A 478 -16.92 -16.52 -8.99
CA GLN A 478 -17.60 -17.20 -7.86
C GLN A 478 -17.00 -18.52 -7.37
N GLN A 479 -15.98 -18.43 -6.52
CA GLN A 479 -15.57 -19.45 -5.54
C GLN A 479 -14.69 -18.76 -4.48
N ALA A 480 -15.23 -18.28 -3.35
CA ALA A 480 -14.42 -17.64 -2.30
C ALA A 480 -14.95 -17.79 -0.85
N LEU A 481 -16.01 -18.58 -0.62
CA LEU A 481 -16.59 -18.73 0.74
C LEU A 481 -16.19 -20.04 1.45
N ASN A 482 -15.46 -20.95 0.78
CA ASN A 482 -15.08 -22.27 1.34
C ASN A 482 -13.56 -22.51 1.37
N ASP A 483 -12.73 -21.52 1.05
CA ASP A 483 -11.33 -21.76 0.64
C ASP A 483 -10.46 -22.30 1.79
N CYS A 484 -10.79 -22.02 3.06
CA CYS A 484 -10.06 -22.51 4.24
C CYS A 484 -10.66 -23.76 4.92
N GLN A 485 -11.65 -24.43 4.32
CA GLN A 485 -12.12 -25.75 4.79
C GLN A 485 -11.19 -26.85 4.28
N ILE A 486 -10.02 -26.98 4.90
CA ILE A 486 -8.98 -27.91 4.48
C ILE A 486 -9.08 -29.21 5.27
N ASN A 487 -9.33 -30.31 4.56
CA ASN A 487 -9.42 -31.66 5.15
C ASN A 487 -8.11 -32.45 5.00
N GLN A 488 -7.21 -32.02 4.12
CA GLN A 488 -5.91 -32.63 3.91
C GLN A 488 -4.90 -31.58 3.43
N LEU A 489 -3.71 -31.59 4.02
CA LEU A 489 -2.56 -30.78 3.62
C LEU A 489 -1.46 -31.69 3.06
N SER A 490 -0.57 -31.13 2.24
CA SER A 490 0.63 -31.81 1.74
C SER A 490 1.91 -31.01 2.01
N ALA A 491 3.04 -31.72 2.01
CA ALA A 491 4.35 -31.09 1.93
C ALA A 491 4.61 -30.77 0.46
N ASN A 492 4.47 -29.50 0.11
CA ASN A 492 4.35 -29.05 -1.28
C ASN A 492 5.71 -28.84 -1.92
N GLU A 493 5.85 -29.40 -3.13
CA GLU A 493 6.86 -29.03 -4.11
C GLU A 493 6.30 -27.92 -5.02
N PRO A 494 7.16 -27.11 -5.67
CA PRO A 494 6.70 -26.07 -6.57
C PRO A 494 5.96 -26.68 -7.76
N SER A 495 4.81 -26.11 -8.12
CA SER A 495 3.97 -26.58 -9.23
C SER A 495 4.51 -26.12 -10.58
N ILE A 496 5.11 -24.94 -10.64
CA ILE A 496 5.58 -24.31 -11.87
C ILE A 496 7.08 -24.05 -11.79
N ARG A 497 7.80 -24.37 -12.87
CA ARG A 497 9.24 -24.12 -13.01
C ARG A 497 9.53 -23.40 -14.31
N ILE A 498 10.23 -22.28 -14.21
CA ILE A 498 10.49 -21.38 -15.34
C ILE A 498 12.00 -21.16 -15.42
N GLN A 499 12.57 -21.54 -16.57
CA GLN A 499 14.00 -21.46 -16.84
C GLN A 499 14.34 -20.11 -17.48
N ALA A 500 15.44 -19.50 -17.06
CA ALA A 500 16.06 -18.35 -17.70
C ALA A 500 17.55 -18.63 -17.96
N GLU A 501 18.23 -17.72 -18.65
CA GLU A 501 19.63 -17.84 -19.05
C GLU A 501 20.61 -18.12 -17.88
N ALA A 502 20.43 -17.42 -16.75
CA ALA A 502 21.32 -17.51 -15.59
C ALA A 502 20.58 -17.85 -14.29
N GLY A 503 19.44 -18.55 -14.39
CA GLY A 503 18.71 -18.96 -13.20
C GLY A 503 17.39 -19.66 -13.45
N ILE A 504 16.71 -20.00 -12.36
CA ILE A 504 15.45 -20.74 -12.35
C ILE A 504 14.50 -20.07 -11.36
N THR A 505 13.24 -19.93 -11.75
CA THR A 505 12.15 -19.50 -10.87
C THR A 505 11.17 -20.66 -10.69
N GLU A 506 10.88 -21.01 -9.45
CA GLU A 506 9.94 -22.05 -9.05
C GLU A 506 8.80 -21.40 -8.25
N VAL A 507 7.56 -21.72 -8.59
CA VAL A 507 6.36 -21.09 -8.04
C VAL A 507 5.45 -22.16 -7.42
N TRP A 508 4.93 -21.87 -6.23
CA TRP A 508 3.78 -22.57 -5.64
C TRP A 508 2.53 -21.74 -5.96
N ASP A 509 1.79 -22.19 -6.97
CA ASP A 509 0.61 -21.49 -7.50
C ASP A 509 -0.63 -21.74 -6.63
N PRO A 510 -1.29 -20.69 -6.08
CA PRO A 510 -2.52 -20.83 -5.30
C PRO A 510 -3.69 -21.44 -6.08
N LYS A 511 -3.70 -21.39 -7.42
CA LYS A 511 -4.74 -22.00 -8.26
C LYS A 511 -4.69 -23.53 -8.27
N GLU A 512 -3.51 -24.11 -7.98
CA GLU A 512 -3.32 -25.56 -7.94
C GLU A 512 -3.37 -26.13 -6.51
N GLN A 513 -3.23 -25.29 -5.48
CA GLN A 513 -3.06 -25.72 -4.09
C GLN A 513 -3.91 -24.87 -3.12
N GLN A 514 -5.00 -25.47 -2.61
CA GLN A 514 -6.02 -24.82 -1.78
C GLN A 514 -5.44 -24.13 -0.53
N GLU A 515 -4.38 -24.67 0.06
CA GLU A 515 -3.75 -24.12 1.25
C GLU A 515 -3.09 -22.75 1.02
N PHE A 516 -2.58 -22.47 -0.17
CA PHE A 516 -2.02 -21.17 -0.54
C PHE A 516 -3.13 -20.15 -0.84
N GLN A 517 -4.23 -20.60 -1.47
CA GLN A 517 -5.44 -19.80 -1.66
C GLN A 517 -6.05 -19.39 -0.30
N CYS A 518 -6.20 -20.35 0.63
CA CYS A 518 -6.67 -20.07 1.99
C CYS A 518 -5.77 -19.06 2.73
N ALA A 519 -4.46 -19.18 2.59
CA ALA A 519 -3.52 -18.25 3.21
C ALA A 519 -3.47 -16.88 2.51
N GLY A 520 -3.98 -16.76 1.27
CA GLY A 520 -3.91 -15.54 0.47
C GLY A 520 -2.49 -15.19 0.04
N VAL A 521 -1.68 -16.19 -0.33
CA VAL A 521 -0.25 -15.99 -0.62
C VAL A 521 0.20 -16.74 -1.86
N THR A 522 1.23 -16.21 -2.52
CA THR A 522 2.01 -16.90 -3.55
C THR A 522 3.46 -17.01 -3.09
N VAL A 523 4.06 -18.20 -3.22
CA VAL A 523 5.46 -18.40 -2.83
C VAL A 523 6.31 -18.67 -4.07
N ILE A 524 7.46 -18.01 -4.13
CA ILE A 524 8.42 -18.14 -5.22
C ILE A 524 9.80 -18.48 -4.65
N ARG A 525 10.44 -19.52 -5.18
CA ARG A 525 11.86 -19.80 -4.96
C ARG A 525 12.64 -19.44 -6.22
N ARG A 526 13.71 -18.67 -6.05
CA ARG A 526 14.61 -18.29 -7.15
C ARG A 526 16.00 -18.84 -6.89
N GLU A 527 16.56 -19.50 -7.89
CA GLU A 527 17.97 -19.87 -7.96
C GLU A 527 18.65 -19.01 -9.03
N ILE A 528 19.60 -18.18 -8.60
CA ILE A 528 20.36 -17.28 -9.48
C ILE A 528 21.80 -17.78 -9.51
N GLU A 529 22.30 -18.07 -10.71
CA GLU A 529 23.68 -18.53 -10.91
C GLU A 529 24.69 -17.40 -10.62
N PRO A 530 25.97 -17.72 -10.39
CA PRO A 530 27.00 -16.70 -10.28
C PRO A 530 26.96 -15.75 -11.48
N LYS A 531 27.03 -14.45 -11.20
CA LYS A 531 26.89 -13.36 -12.21
C LYS A 531 25.51 -13.29 -12.88
N GLY A 532 24.50 -13.96 -12.31
CA GLY A 532 23.12 -13.82 -12.74
C GLY A 532 22.49 -12.52 -12.22
N LEU A 533 21.77 -11.83 -13.09
CA LEU A 533 20.99 -10.63 -12.78
C LEU A 533 19.49 -10.94 -12.98
N LEU A 534 18.74 -10.96 -11.88
CA LEU A 534 17.27 -10.93 -11.93
C LEU A 534 16.84 -9.53 -12.36
N LEU A 535 16.15 -9.46 -13.49
CA LEU A 535 15.78 -8.21 -14.15
C LEU A 535 14.88 -7.32 -13.26
N PRO A 536 14.96 -5.98 -13.44
CA PRO A 536 14.13 -5.04 -12.70
C PRO A 536 12.63 -5.31 -12.89
N HIS A 537 11.91 -5.49 -11.78
CA HIS A 537 10.45 -5.69 -11.77
C HIS A 537 9.83 -5.19 -10.47
N TYR A 538 8.51 -4.99 -10.47
CA TYR A 538 7.72 -4.76 -9.26
C TYR A 538 6.50 -5.70 -9.21
N ASN A 539 5.84 -5.79 -8.05
CA ASN A 539 4.72 -6.68 -7.82
C ASN A 539 3.53 -5.93 -7.21
N ASN A 540 2.30 -6.39 -7.44
CA ASN A 540 1.10 -5.82 -6.82
C ASN A 540 0.93 -6.20 -5.34
N ALA A 541 1.64 -7.22 -4.85
CA ALA A 541 1.62 -7.67 -3.47
C ALA A 541 2.95 -7.36 -2.75
N PRO A 542 2.92 -6.98 -1.45
CA PRO A 542 4.12 -6.86 -0.64
C PRO A 542 4.75 -8.23 -0.41
N SER A 543 6.06 -8.24 -0.13
CA SER A 543 6.80 -9.49 0.00
C SER A 543 7.75 -9.54 1.18
N ILE A 544 7.97 -10.74 1.69
CA ILE A 544 9.03 -11.06 2.65
C ILE A 544 9.87 -12.23 2.12
N SER A 545 11.18 -12.07 2.11
CA SER A 545 12.12 -13.04 1.52
C SER A 545 13.11 -13.55 2.56
N TYR A 546 13.48 -14.82 2.48
CA TYR A 546 14.59 -15.41 3.23
C TYR A 546 15.67 -15.92 2.27
N VAL A 547 16.91 -15.52 2.52
CA VAL A 547 18.08 -15.91 1.72
C VAL A 547 18.63 -17.24 2.26
N ILE A 548 18.40 -18.32 1.52
CA ILE A 548 18.76 -19.70 1.92
C ILE A 548 20.26 -19.96 1.76
N ARG A 549 20.85 -19.49 0.64
CA ARG A 549 22.25 -19.69 0.28
C ARG A 549 22.77 -18.53 -0.56
N GLY A 550 24.08 -18.29 -0.50
CA GLY A 550 24.77 -17.32 -1.36
C GLY A 550 24.80 -15.91 -0.78
N ARG A 551 25.28 -14.98 -1.59
CA ARG A 551 25.29 -13.54 -1.33
C ARG A 551 24.94 -12.79 -2.61
N GLY A 552 24.49 -11.56 -2.47
CA GLY A 552 24.12 -10.75 -3.61
C GLY A 552 23.91 -9.29 -3.26
N LEU A 553 23.56 -8.54 -4.30
CA LEU A 553 23.18 -7.14 -4.25
C LEU A 553 21.69 -7.01 -4.58
N LEU A 554 20.99 -6.18 -3.81
CA LEU A 554 19.61 -5.79 -4.02
C LEU A 554 19.59 -4.30 -4.29
N GLY A 555 19.16 -3.91 -5.49
CA GLY A 555 18.79 -2.53 -5.76
C GLY A 555 17.29 -2.33 -5.70
N LEU A 556 16.90 -1.16 -5.21
CA LEU A 556 15.52 -0.72 -5.13
C LEU A 556 15.44 0.67 -5.74
N SER A 557 14.40 0.91 -6.51
CA SER A 557 14.03 2.26 -6.92
C SER A 557 12.91 2.75 -6.02
N SER A 558 13.30 3.38 -4.91
CA SER A 558 12.43 4.05 -3.94
C SER A 558 11.96 5.42 -4.44
N LEU A 559 10.66 5.69 -4.33
CA LEU A 559 10.06 6.91 -4.90
C LEU A 559 10.51 8.19 -4.20
N GLY A 560 10.84 9.20 -5.00
CA GLY A 560 11.11 10.57 -4.52
C GLY A 560 12.42 10.73 -3.75
N CYS A 561 13.24 9.68 -3.71
CA CYS A 561 14.58 9.70 -3.15
C CYS A 561 15.59 10.05 -4.24
N ALA A 562 16.50 10.97 -3.92
CA ALA A 562 17.60 11.36 -4.77
C ALA A 562 18.59 10.19 -4.95
N ASP A 563 19.34 10.25 -6.04
CA ASP A 563 20.48 9.37 -6.26
C ASP A 563 21.56 9.74 -5.24
N THR A 564 21.69 8.94 -4.19
CA THR A 564 22.61 9.22 -3.07
C THR A 564 24.00 8.63 -3.27
N TYR A 565 24.19 7.86 -4.35
CA TYR A 565 25.47 7.31 -4.76
C TYR A 565 25.86 8.03 -6.03
N GLU A 566 26.85 8.92 -5.93
CA GLU A 566 27.34 9.72 -7.06
C GLU A 566 28.86 9.62 -7.15
N SER A 567 29.38 9.45 -8.36
CA SER A 567 30.81 9.53 -8.64
C SER A 567 31.31 10.98 -8.59
N GLY A 568 32.23 11.32 -7.68
CA GLY A 568 32.92 12.62 -7.66
C GLY A 568 32.69 13.55 -6.47
N SER A 569 32.12 13.08 -5.36
CA SER A 569 32.04 13.87 -4.11
C SER A 569 33.40 13.89 -3.37
N PRO A 570 33.99 15.06 -3.04
CA PRO A 570 35.33 15.15 -2.44
C PRO A 570 35.45 14.70 -0.97
N GLU A 571 34.46 14.02 -0.40
CA GLU A 571 34.33 13.85 1.06
C GLU A 571 34.82 12.50 1.60
N PHE A 572 35.30 11.58 0.76
CA PHE A 572 35.73 10.23 1.18
C PHE A 572 37.23 9.92 1.04
N PHE A 573 38.09 10.92 0.82
CA PHE A 573 39.54 10.71 0.86
C PHE A 573 40.12 11.12 2.22
N SER A 574 40.65 10.14 2.96
CA SER A 574 41.40 10.38 4.20
C SER A 574 42.64 11.26 3.93
N GLU A 575 43.04 12.07 4.92
CA GLU A 575 44.22 12.96 4.84
C GLU A 575 45.55 12.23 4.55
N GLU A 576 45.60 10.90 4.70
CA GLU A 576 46.78 10.09 4.37
C GLU A 576 47.00 9.92 2.86
N SER A 577 45.95 9.94 2.04
CA SER A 577 46.06 9.80 0.58
C SER A 577 46.61 11.05 -0.10
N ARG A 578 46.50 12.23 0.53
CA ARG A 578 47.04 13.50 0.00
C ARG A 578 48.55 13.58 -0.02
N ARG A 579 49.26 12.69 0.67
CA ARG A 579 50.74 12.69 0.72
C ARG A 579 51.38 11.83 -0.36
N SER A 580 50.65 10.88 -0.93
CA SER A 580 51.17 9.94 -1.95
C SER A 580 50.98 10.43 -3.39
N GLU A 581 50.05 11.35 -3.66
CA GLU A 581 49.79 11.85 -5.03
C GLU A 581 50.76 12.95 -5.50
N ARG A 582 51.59 13.53 -4.62
CA ARG A 582 52.53 14.59 -5.03
C ARG A 582 53.80 14.07 -5.72
N PHE A 583 53.97 12.75 -5.89
CA PHE A 583 55.17 12.16 -6.47
C PHE A 583 54.98 11.31 -7.74
N GLU A 584 53.76 11.15 -8.26
CA GLU A 584 53.51 10.37 -9.49
C GLU A 584 52.85 11.16 -10.64
N GLU A 585 52.82 12.49 -10.56
CA GLU A 585 52.17 13.34 -11.58
C GLU A 585 53.00 13.57 -12.86
N SER A 586 54.13 12.87 -13.05
CA SER A 586 55.02 13.09 -14.21
C SER A 586 55.01 12.00 -15.29
N ARG A 587 54.18 10.94 -15.21
CA ARG A 587 54.25 9.84 -16.21
C ARG A 587 52.95 9.16 -16.66
N ARG A 588 51.78 9.80 -16.54
CA ARG A 588 50.56 9.30 -17.21
C ARG A 588 49.83 10.40 -17.96
N SER A 589 50.42 10.81 -19.08
CA SER A 589 49.67 11.30 -20.23
C SER A 589 49.59 10.16 -21.26
N GLU A 590 48.43 10.01 -21.89
CA GLU A 590 48.12 9.08 -23.00
C GLU A 590 47.69 7.65 -22.63
N ARG A 591 46.50 7.53 -22.02
CA ARG A 591 45.43 6.59 -22.43
C ARG A 591 44.18 6.92 -21.63
N GLY A 592 43.10 7.29 -22.33
CA GLY A 592 41.82 7.65 -21.72
C GLY A 592 41.23 6.47 -20.97
N SER A 593 41.14 6.59 -19.64
CA SER A 593 40.10 5.94 -18.85
C SER A 593 38.99 6.96 -18.70
N GLU A 594 37.85 6.74 -19.34
CA GLU A 594 36.63 7.47 -19.00
C GLU A 594 36.38 7.27 -17.50
N GLU A 595 36.45 8.34 -16.71
CA GLU A 595 36.04 8.30 -15.30
C GLU A 595 34.60 7.79 -15.24
N MET A 596 34.36 6.75 -14.44
CA MET A 596 33.04 6.15 -14.22
C MET A 596 32.10 7.18 -13.59
N ARG A 597 31.39 7.93 -14.44
CA ARG A 597 30.32 8.84 -14.03
C ARG A 597 28.99 8.08 -14.00
N ASP A 598 28.57 7.62 -12.82
CA ASP A 598 27.24 7.03 -12.58
C ASP A 598 26.61 7.67 -11.33
N GLN A 599 25.29 7.70 -11.30
CA GLN A 599 24.47 8.11 -10.17
C GLN A 599 23.30 7.15 -10.02
N HIS A 600 23.09 6.60 -8.84
CA HIS A 600 21.95 5.72 -8.58
C HIS A 600 21.54 5.71 -7.12
N GLN A 601 20.41 5.06 -6.82
CA GLN A 601 19.95 4.89 -5.45
C GLN A 601 20.79 3.85 -4.67
N LYS A 602 20.62 3.86 -3.34
CA LYS A 602 21.36 2.97 -2.42
C LYS A 602 21.14 1.49 -2.75
N VAL A 603 22.26 0.81 -2.99
CA VAL A 603 22.31 -0.64 -3.21
C VAL A 603 22.63 -1.35 -1.91
N ARG A 604 21.94 -2.46 -1.66
CA ARG A 604 21.99 -3.18 -0.38
C ARG A 604 22.62 -4.55 -0.59
N ARG A 605 23.69 -4.83 0.15
CA ARG A 605 24.30 -6.14 0.20
C ARG A 605 23.49 -7.06 1.11
N PHE A 606 23.37 -8.32 0.72
CA PHE A 606 22.76 -9.35 1.55
C PHE A 606 23.46 -10.70 1.33
N HIS A 607 23.22 -11.62 2.25
CA HIS A 607 23.75 -12.98 2.22
C HIS A 607 22.84 -13.94 2.98
N LYS A 608 23.18 -15.23 2.95
CA LYS A 608 22.50 -16.28 3.71
C LYS A 608 22.06 -15.83 5.11
N GLY A 609 20.80 -16.10 5.43
CA GLY A 609 20.18 -15.76 6.71
C GLY A 609 19.52 -14.38 6.74
N HIS A 610 19.66 -13.56 5.70
CA HIS A 610 18.91 -12.30 5.64
C HIS A 610 17.42 -12.54 5.38
N VAL A 611 16.59 -11.86 6.18
CA VAL A 611 15.16 -11.63 5.92
C VAL A 611 15.02 -10.24 5.32
N ILE A 612 14.32 -10.11 4.19
CA ILE A 612 14.15 -8.86 3.44
C ILE A 612 12.66 -8.60 3.23
N GLY A 613 12.16 -7.44 3.67
CA GLY A 613 10.76 -7.02 3.49
C GLY A 613 10.63 -5.88 2.47
N LEU A 614 9.75 -6.04 1.48
CA LEU A 614 9.54 -5.07 0.40
C LEU A 614 8.04 -4.73 0.20
N PRO A 615 7.67 -3.44 0.06
CA PRO A 615 6.32 -3.03 -0.30
C PRO A 615 5.85 -3.49 -1.69
N ALA A 616 4.53 -3.49 -1.90
CA ALA A 616 3.96 -3.57 -3.24
C ALA A 616 4.35 -2.34 -4.10
N GLY A 617 4.46 -2.52 -5.41
CA GLY A 617 4.73 -1.46 -6.39
C GLY A 617 6.16 -0.92 -6.43
N VAL A 618 7.05 -1.33 -5.50
CA VAL A 618 8.47 -0.94 -5.49
C VAL A 618 9.27 -1.78 -6.47
N SER A 619 9.94 -1.12 -7.42
CA SER A 619 10.83 -1.78 -8.38
C SER A 619 12.12 -2.27 -7.72
N LYS A 620 12.49 -3.51 -8.02
CA LYS A 620 13.64 -4.22 -7.46
C LYS A 620 14.38 -5.03 -8.53
N TRP A 621 15.69 -5.19 -8.35
CA TRP A 621 16.54 -6.11 -9.10
C TRP A 621 17.52 -6.81 -8.15
N VAL A 622 17.99 -8.00 -8.52
CA VAL A 622 18.90 -8.80 -7.67
C VAL A 622 20.06 -9.31 -8.51
N TYR A 623 21.29 -9.06 -8.05
CA TYR A 623 22.51 -9.56 -8.70
C TYR A 623 23.25 -10.54 -7.77
N ASN A 624 23.67 -11.68 -8.30
CA ASN A 624 24.51 -12.63 -7.59
C ASN A 624 26.00 -12.30 -7.80
N ASP A 625 26.61 -11.65 -6.81
CA ASP A 625 28.05 -11.33 -6.76
C ASP A 625 28.86 -12.36 -5.93
N GLY A 626 28.27 -13.52 -5.67
CA GLY A 626 28.93 -14.67 -5.06
C GLY A 626 29.39 -15.70 -6.09
N GLU A 627 30.32 -16.55 -5.65
CA GLU A 627 30.79 -17.73 -6.41
C GLU A 627 29.78 -18.89 -6.36
N ASP A 628 28.91 -18.90 -5.36
CA ASP A 628 27.86 -19.90 -5.18
C ASP A 628 26.56 -19.47 -5.84
N ARG A 629 25.69 -20.45 -6.16
CA ARG A 629 24.29 -20.17 -6.48
C ARG A 629 23.60 -19.44 -5.31
N LEU A 630 22.88 -18.38 -5.66
CA LEU A 630 22.06 -17.60 -4.75
C LEU A 630 20.64 -18.17 -4.75
N THR A 631 20.18 -18.65 -3.58
CA THR A 631 18.85 -19.24 -3.43
C THR A 631 18.03 -18.39 -2.48
N ILE A 632 16.88 -17.89 -2.95
CA ILE A 632 15.98 -17.02 -2.19
C ILE A 632 14.57 -17.61 -2.24
N VAL A 633 13.91 -17.73 -1.09
CA VAL A 633 12.47 -18.02 -1.01
C VAL A 633 11.74 -16.74 -0.63
N THR A 634 10.71 -16.38 -1.38
CA THR A 634 9.93 -15.15 -1.21
C THR A 634 8.45 -15.49 -1.11
N LEU A 635 7.80 -15.00 -0.05
CA LEU A 635 6.36 -15.00 0.09
C LEU A 635 5.81 -13.65 -0.36
N TYR A 636 4.80 -13.68 -1.21
CA TYR A 636 3.97 -12.53 -1.58
C TYR A 636 2.60 -12.70 -0.93
N ASP A 637 2.13 -11.66 -0.22
CA ASP A 637 0.82 -11.65 0.44
C ASP A 637 -0.21 -10.99 -0.49
N THR A 638 -0.92 -11.80 -1.27
CA THR A 638 -1.84 -11.32 -2.31
C THR A 638 -3.16 -10.81 -1.73
N ASN A 639 -3.52 -11.21 -0.51
CA ASN A 639 -4.67 -10.65 0.21
C ASN A 639 -4.35 -9.37 1.00
N ASN A 640 -3.10 -8.90 0.94
CA ASN A 640 -2.69 -7.71 1.69
C ASN A 640 -3.42 -6.45 1.22
N PHE A 641 -3.71 -5.53 2.15
CA PHE A 641 -4.37 -4.24 1.85
C PHE A 641 -3.61 -3.36 0.84
N GLN A 642 -2.31 -3.60 0.63
CA GLN A 642 -1.52 -2.90 -0.39
C GLN A 642 -1.86 -3.35 -1.82
N ASN A 643 -2.47 -4.52 -2.00
CA ASN A 643 -2.94 -5.02 -3.28
C ASN A 643 -4.41 -4.64 -3.49
N GLN A 644 -4.69 -3.66 -4.33
CA GLN A 644 -6.04 -3.21 -4.70
C GLN A 644 -6.51 -3.81 -6.03
N LEU A 645 -5.75 -4.75 -6.62
CA LEU A 645 -6.16 -5.44 -7.83
C LEU A 645 -7.07 -6.62 -7.48
N ASP A 646 -6.51 -7.82 -7.46
CA ASP A 646 -7.19 -9.06 -7.12
C ASP A 646 -6.18 -10.02 -6.47
N ASP A 647 -6.61 -11.22 -6.11
CA ASP A 647 -5.81 -12.23 -5.40
C ASP A 647 -4.68 -12.86 -6.24
N ASN A 648 -4.57 -12.54 -7.53
CA ASN A 648 -3.47 -13.03 -8.36
C ASN A 648 -2.21 -12.16 -8.19
N LEU A 649 -1.07 -12.85 -7.97
CA LEU A 649 0.23 -12.20 -8.01
C LEU A 649 0.56 -11.79 -9.46
N ARG A 650 0.89 -10.51 -9.65
CA ARG A 650 1.37 -9.95 -10.91
C ARG A 650 2.79 -9.45 -10.75
N SER A 651 3.61 -9.72 -11.76
CA SER A 651 4.98 -9.23 -11.87
C SER A 651 5.09 -8.31 -13.08
N PHE A 652 5.42 -7.05 -12.85
CA PHE A 652 5.55 -6.04 -13.90
C PHE A 652 7.04 -5.85 -14.18
N PHE A 653 7.55 -6.48 -15.24
CA PHE A 653 8.95 -6.36 -15.61
C PHE A 653 9.19 -5.04 -16.35
N LEU A 654 10.32 -4.40 -16.06
CA LEU A 654 10.75 -3.16 -16.72
C LEU A 654 11.73 -3.43 -17.85
N ALA A 655 12.24 -4.65 -17.97
CA ALA A 655 13.23 -5.03 -18.97
C ALA A 655 13.16 -6.51 -19.32
N GLY A 656 13.83 -6.85 -20.43
CA GLY A 656 13.91 -8.19 -21.00
C GLY A 656 12.60 -8.71 -21.58
N ASN A 657 12.55 -10.02 -21.80
CA ASN A 657 11.36 -10.73 -22.24
C ASN A 657 11.21 -12.01 -21.40
N PRO A 658 10.58 -11.91 -20.23
CA PRO A 658 10.60 -12.98 -19.22
C PRO A 658 9.91 -14.28 -19.66
N GLN A 659 9.08 -14.25 -20.71
CA GLN A 659 8.40 -15.44 -21.25
C GLN A 659 9.19 -16.17 -22.34
N GLY A 660 10.17 -15.52 -23.01
CA GLY A 660 10.93 -16.04 -24.15
C GLY A 660 10.07 -16.36 -25.39
N ARG A 661 10.66 -16.46 -26.59
CA ARG A 661 9.95 -16.85 -27.84
C ARG A 661 9.50 -18.32 -27.94
N GLY A 662 9.42 -19.07 -26.83
CA GLY A 662 9.16 -20.52 -26.80
C GLY A 662 7.76 -21.02 -27.20
N GLY A 663 6.94 -20.20 -27.87
CA GLY A 663 5.56 -20.54 -28.23
C GLY A 663 5.32 -21.11 -29.62
N ASP A 664 6.04 -20.66 -30.67
CA ASP A 664 5.51 -20.83 -32.05
C ASP A 664 6.47 -21.36 -33.12
N GLN A 665 7.69 -21.81 -32.78
CA GLN A 665 8.61 -22.38 -33.78
C GLN A 665 9.32 -23.64 -33.30
N SER A 666 8.61 -24.76 -33.23
CA SER A 666 9.22 -26.08 -33.46
C SER A 666 8.23 -27.00 -34.19
N GLY A 667 8.53 -27.23 -35.47
CA GLY A 667 7.78 -28.13 -36.32
C GLY A 667 7.96 -29.60 -35.93
N ARG A 668 6.85 -30.34 -35.99
CA ARG A 668 6.72 -31.77 -36.32
C ARG A 668 7.71 -32.74 -35.65
N GLN A 669 7.37 -33.19 -34.45
CA GLN A 669 7.20 -34.62 -34.08
C GLN A 669 6.96 -34.72 -32.56
N HIS A 670 6.10 -35.66 -32.14
CA HIS A 670 5.60 -35.96 -30.78
C HIS A 670 4.30 -35.28 -30.33
N GLU A 671 3.19 -35.69 -30.96
CA GLU A 671 1.84 -35.64 -30.38
C GLU A 671 1.63 -36.85 -29.46
N SER A 672 1.73 -36.67 -28.12
CA SER A 672 0.91 -37.44 -27.16
C SER A 672 0.87 -36.90 -25.72
N SER A 673 1.48 -35.75 -25.37
CA SER A 673 1.51 -35.29 -23.96
C SER A 673 1.12 -33.82 -23.71
N ARG A 674 0.63 -33.07 -24.70
CA ARG A 674 0.30 -31.63 -24.57
C ARG A 674 -1.16 -31.36 -24.16
N ARG A 675 -1.59 -31.83 -22.98
CA ARG A 675 -2.91 -31.42 -22.42
C ARG A 675 -2.90 -30.76 -21.05
N HIS A 676 -1.74 -30.53 -20.42
CA HIS A 676 -1.68 -29.91 -19.08
C HIS A 676 -0.92 -28.57 -18.97
N THR A 677 -0.37 -28.02 -20.05
CA THR A 677 0.50 -26.82 -19.99
C THR A 677 -0.14 -25.57 -20.62
N ARG A 678 -1.42 -25.31 -20.37
CA ARG A 678 -2.11 -24.09 -20.84
C ARG A 678 -2.50 -23.11 -19.73
N GLY A 679 -2.26 -23.45 -18.45
CA GLY A 679 -2.56 -22.58 -17.30
C GLY A 679 -1.39 -21.71 -16.80
N GLY A 680 -0.14 -22.12 -17.02
CA GLY A 680 1.05 -21.42 -16.47
C GLY A 680 1.59 -20.26 -17.32
N GLN A 681 0.93 -19.89 -18.43
CA GLN A 681 1.40 -18.79 -19.31
C GLN A 681 1.04 -17.39 -18.80
N GLU A 682 0.12 -17.27 -17.83
CA GLU A 682 -0.40 -15.98 -17.36
C GLU A 682 0.32 -15.40 -16.13
N GLU A 683 1.22 -16.15 -15.46
CA GLU A 683 1.77 -15.74 -14.15
C GLU A 683 3.06 -14.92 -14.20
N MET A 684 3.90 -15.12 -15.23
CA MET A 684 5.10 -14.29 -15.40
C MET A 684 4.74 -13.12 -16.32
N GLY A 685 4.43 -11.95 -15.74
CA GLY A 685 4.13 -10.75 -16.52
C GLY A 685 5.30 -10.36 -17.43
N GLN A 686 5.00 -9.66 -18.52
CA GLN A 686 5.99 -9.31 -19.54
C GLN A 686 6.65 -7.97 -19.23
N ASN A 687 7.57 -7.57 -20.09
CA ASN A 687 8.11 -6.22 -20.08
C ASN A 687 7.00 -5.22 -20.46
N ILE A 688 6.62 -4.38 -19.49
CA ILE A 688 5.50 -3.46 -19.63
C ILE A 688 5.74 -2.36 -20.67
N LEU A 689 7.01 -2.08 -21.00
CA LEU A 689 7.39 -1.07 -21.98
C LEU A 689 7.12 -1.54 -23.42
N SER A 690 7.07 -2.86 -23.64
CA SER A 690 6.77 -3.45 -24.96
C SER A 690 5.37 -3.11 -25.49
N GLY A 691 4.44 -2.70 -24.62
CA GLY A 691 3.09 -2.34 -25.03
C GLY A 691 2.95 -0.96 -25.64
N PHE A 692 3.79 -0.02 -25.23
CA PHE A 692 3.62 1.38 -25.64
C PHE A 692 4.04 1.62 -27.08
N ASP A 693 3.47 2.66 -27.68
CA ASP A 693 3.95 3.12 -28.99
C ASP A 693 5.43 3.51 -28.90
N LYS A 694 6.21 2.97 -29.84
CA LYS A 694 7.66 3.11 -29.87
C LYS A 694 8.10 4.57 -30.00
N GLN A 695 7.39 5.35 -30.80
CA GLN A 695 7.70 6.76 -30.99
C GLN A 695 7.30 7.58 -29.78
N LEU A 696 6.17 7.27 -29.15
CA LEU A 696 5.74 7.92 -27.92
C LEU A 696 6.72 7.69 -26.77
N LEU A 697 7.28 6.47 -26.66
CA LEU A 697 8.36 6.20 -25.72
C LEU A 697 9.66 6.92 -26.11
N ALA A 698 10.03 6.95 -27.39
CA ALA A 698 11.22 7.67 -27.86
C ALA A 698 11.12 9.16 -27.52
N ASP A 699 9.95 9.76 -27.72
CA ASP A 699 9.62 11.11 -27.30
C ASP A 699 9.73 11.24 -25.77
N ALA A 700 9.15 10.30 -25.01
CA ALA A 700 9.15 10.35 -23.54
C ALA A 700 10.56 10.30 -22.95
N PHE A 701 11.44 9.45 -23.49
CA PHE A 701 12.80 9.24 -23.01
C PHE A 701 13.85 10.15 -23.67
N GLU A 702 13.50 10.88 -24.74
CA GLU A 702 14.45 11.63 -25.57
C GLU A 702 15.60 10.77 -26.11
N VAL A 703 15.27 9.59 -26.66
CA VAL A 703 16.23 8.67 -27.25
C VAL A 703 15.81 8.24 -28.66
N GLU A 704 16.73 7.64 -29.40
CA GLU A 704 16.47 7.11 -30.74
C GLU A 704 15.51 5.90 -30.68
N SER A 705 14.73 5.70 -31.74
CA SER A 705 13.75 4.60 -31.82
C SER A 705 14.40 3.21 -31.68
N ASP A 706 15.64 3.06 -32.16
CA ASP A 706 16.42 1.83 -32.02
C ASP A 706 16.68 1.49 -30.54
N THR A 707 17.01 2.50 -29.72
CA THR A 707 17.12 2.40 -28.26
C THR A 707 15.80 1.93 -27.63
N ILE A 708 14.66 2.42 -28.11
CA ILE A 708 13.35 1.95 -27.62
C ILE A 708 13.10 0.48 -27.99
N SER A 709 13.49 0.01 -29.19
CA SER A 709 13.35 -1.42 -29.55
C SER A 709 14.03 -2.35 -28.55
N LYS A 710 15.21 -1.93 -28.08
CA LYS A 710 15.99 -2.62 -27.05
C LYS A 710 15.28 -2.57 -25.69
N ILE A 711 14.76 -1.40 -25.29
CA ILE A 711 13.95 -1.24 -24.08
C ILE A 711 12.70 -2.13 -24.08
N GLN A 712 12.07 -2.29 -25.25
CA GLN A 712 10.89 -3.13 -25.43
C GLN A 712 11.21 -4.62 -25.47
N GLY A 713 12.49 -5.01 -25.55
CA GLY A 713 12.91 -6.40 -25.56
C GLY A 713 12.47 -7.18 -26.79
N GLU A 714 12.25 -6.51 -27.95
CA GLU A 714 11.70 -7.14 -29.17
C GLU A 714 12.48 -8.38 -29.65
N ASN A 715 13.78 -8.43 -29.35
CA ASN A 715 14.72 -9.51 -29.71
C ASN A 715 15.45 -10.11 -28.49
N ASP A 716 14.90 -9.96 -27.28
CA ASP A 716 15.45 -10.58 -26.08
C ASP A 716 14.77 -11.95 -25.84
N ASP A 717 15.56 -13.00 -25.68
CA ASP A 717 15.10 -14.37 -25.39
C ASP A 717 15.76 -14.95 -24.12
N ARG A 718 16.45 -14.10 -23.33
CA ARG A 718 17.24 -14.53 -22.15
C ARG A 718 16.37 -14.85 -20.93
N GLY A 719 15.10 -14.46 -20.94
CA GLY A 719 14.15 -14.66 -19.84
C GLY A 719 14.34 -13.65 -18.70
N ALA A 720 13.81 -13.96 -17.52
CA ALA A 720 13.78 -13.03 -16.38
C ALA A 720 15.11 -12.91 -15.60
N ILE A 721 16.04 -13.85 -15.78
CA ILE A 721 17.34 -13.89 -15.09
C ILE A 721 18.43 -14.05 -16.14
N ILE A 722 19.20 -12.99 -16.36
CA ILE A 722 20.20 -12.90 -17.44
C ILE A 722 21.62 -13.08 -16.91
N ARG A 723 22.55 -13.44 -17.78
CA ARG A 723 23.98 -13.51 -17.45
C ARG A 723 24.65 -12.18 -17.76
N VAL A 724 25.45 -11.67 -16.83
CA VAL A 724 26.31 -10.50 -17.06
C VAL A 724 27.62 -10.97 -17.73
N GLU A 725 27.86 -10.57 -18.97
CA GLU A 725 28.99 -11.06 -19.78
C GLU A 725 30.32 -10.33 -19.50
N SER A 726 30.27 -9.06 -19.08
CA SER A 726 31.42 -8.14 -19.05
C SER A 726 32.38 -8.26 -17.85
N GLY A 727 32.25 -9.27 -16.99
CA GLY A 727 33.11 -9.41 -15.81
C GLY A 727 32.30 -9.42 -14.51
N GLU A 728 32.49 -8.41 -13.65
CA GLU A 728 31.60 -8.10 -12.53
C GLU A 728 30.72 -6.89 -12.91
N LEU A 729 29.54 -6.74 -12.29
CA LEU A 729 28.66 -5.60 -12.50
C LEU A 729 29.32 -4.33 -11.92
N GLU A 730 29.87 -3.45 -12.77
CA GLU A 730 30.61 -2.24 -12.39
C GLU A 730 29.68 -1.08 -11.95
N MET A 731 29.53 -0.87 -10.65
CA MET A 731 28.64 0.18 -10.12
C MET A 731 29.16 0.75 -8.79
N LEU A 732 28.62 1.89 -8.35
CA LEU A 732 29.01 2.51 -7.08
C LEU A 732 28.46 1.66 -5.91
N ILE A 733 29.33 0.93 -5.25
CA ILE A 733 29.01 0.15 -4.04
C ILE A 733 29.94 0.69 -2.95
N PRO A 734 29.47 0.97 -1.72
CA PRO A 734 30.39 1.40 -0.67
C PRO A 734 31.40 0.29 -0.43
N GLU A 735 32.65 0.65 -0.21
CA GLU A 735 33.61 -0.31 0.34
C GLU A 735 33.03 -0.90 1.64
N TRP A 736 33.21 -2.21 1.85
CA TRP A 736 32.70 -2.89 3.04
C TRP A 736 33.07 -2.12 4.31
N ASP A 737 32.08 -1.56 5.02
CA ASP A 737 32.31 -0.83 6.27
C ASP A 737 33.13 -1.70 7.22
N GLN A 738 34.35 -1.25 7.52
CA GLN A 738 35.24 -1.93 8.47
C GLN A 738 34.63 -1.98 9.88
N GLU A 739 33.61 -1.17 10.17
CA GLU A 739 32.82 -1.22 11.42
C GLU A 739 31.85 -2.40 11.46
N GLU A 740 31.16 -2.75 10.36
CA GLU A 740 30.38 -4.00 10.28
C GLU A 740 31.31 -5.21 10.44
N GLN A 741 32.51 -5.19 9.83
CA GLN A 741 33.53 -6.22 10.08
C GLN A 741 34.05 -6.26 11.52
N ARG A 742 34.17 -5.13 12.23
CA ARG A 742 34.65 -5.11 13.62
C ARG A 742 33.62 -5.69 14.58
N SER A 743 32.32 -5.42 14.36
CA SER A 743 31.25 -6.07 15.10
C SER A 743 31.19 -7.59 14.84
N GLU A 744 31.55 -8.04 13.63
CA GLU A 744 31.44 -9.45 13.24
C GLU A 744 32.73 -10.28 13.44
N ARG A 745 33.93 -9.67 13.42
CA ARG A 745 35.22 -10.35 13.66
C ARG A 745 35.56 -10.49 15.14
N HIS A 746 35.12 -9.58 16.00
CA HIS A 746 35.42 -9.66 17.44
C HIS A 746 34.66 -10.77 18.19
N HIS A 747 33.64 -11.40 17.60
CA HIS A 747 32.86 -12.47 18.25
C HIS A 747 33.35 -13.90 17.95
N ARG A 748 34.46 -14.07 17.20
CA ARG A 748 35.12 -15.38 17.04
C ARG A 748 36.16 -15.70 18.12
N GLY A 749 36.52 -14.75 18.97
CA GLY A 749 37.45 -14.95 20.09
C GLY A 749 36.68 -15.03 21.41
N GLY A 750 36.61 -16.23 22.00
CA GLY A 750 35.95 -16.41 23.30
C GLY A 750 36.67 -15.69 24.43
N GLY A 751 35.90 -15.21 25.41
CA GLY A 751 36.42 -14.79 26.71
C GLY A 751 35.75 -13.52 27.25
N SER A 752 34.76 -13.73 28.11
CA SER A 752 34.33 -12.87 29.23
C SER A 752 35.18 -11.61 29.45
N GLU A 753 34.72 -10.47 28.94
CA GLU A 753 34.68 -9.21 29.67
C GLU A 753 33.99 -8.14 28.81
N ARG A 754 33.16 -7.33 29.47
CA ARG A 754 32.72 -5.99 29.06
C ARG A 754 31.45 -5.84 28.20
N SER A 755 30.35 -6.35 28.74
CA SER A 755 28.98 -5.87 28.49
C SER A 755 28.69 -4.44 29.02
N GLU A 756 29.70 -3.58 29.18
CA GLU A 756 29.55 -2.22 29.76
C GLU A 756 29.99 -1.09 28.80
N GLU A 757 30.63 -1.39 27.65
CA GLU A 757 31.05 -0.38 26.68
C GLU A 757 30.01 -0.07 25.60
N GLU A 758 29.09 -0.99 25.30
CA GLU A 758 28.00 -0.77 24.32
C GLU A 758 26.91 0.18 24.82
N GLU A 759 26.56 0.18 26.12
CA GLU A 759 25.62 1.16 26.69
C GLU A 759 26.23 2.57 26.85
N ARG A 760 27.56 2.71 26.72
CA ARG A 760 28.27 3.98 26.88
C ARG A 760 28.44 4.73 25.55
N SER A 761 28.45 4.04 24.41
CA SER A 761 28.56 4.67 23.09
C SER A 761 27.26 5.40 22.70
N GLU A 762 26.09 4.85 23.06
CA GLU A 762 24.78 5.50 22.81
C GLU A 762 24.56 6.76 23.66
N ARG A 763 25.23 6.89 24.82
CA ARG A 763 25.13 8.09 25.67
C ARG A 763 26.10 9.20 25.27
N HIS A 764 27.20 8.90 24.59
CA HIS A 764 28.18 9.91 24.18
C HIS A 764 27.76 10.73 22.95
N HIS A 765 26.77 10.30 22.18
CA HIS A 765 26.22 11.07 21.06
C HIS A 765 25.25 12.20 21.47
N ARG A 766 24.99 12.40 22.78
CA ARG A 766 24.12 13.50 23.28
C ARG A 766 24.85 14.59 24.08
N GLY A 767 26.17 14.54 24.25
CA GLY A 767 26.88 15.50 25.10
C GLY A 767 28.28 15.86 24.62
N GLY A 768 28.39 16.79 23.67
CA GLY A 768 29.67 17.28 23.18
C GLY A 768 29.57 18.67 22.53
N ARG A 769 29.23 19.70 23.32
CA ARG A 769 29.45 21.09 22.91
C ARG A 769 30.94 21.40 23.03
N GLY A 770 31.67 21.30 21.92
CA GLY A 770 33.02 21.84 21.74
C GLY A 770 33.05 22.72 20.49
N ARG A 771 33.17 24.04 20.68
CA ARG A 771 33.27 25.06 19.63
C ARG A 771 34.52 24.83 18.78
N GLN A 772 34.38 24.66 17.46
CA GLN A 772 35.14 25.40 16.44
C GLN A 772 34.64 25.12 15.01
N SER A 773 34.50 26.23 14.25
CA SER A 773 34.34 26.37 12.79
C SER A 773 32.97 26.06 12.15
N GLU A 774 32.13 27.11 12.09
CA GLU A 774 30.94 27.24 11.25
C GLU A 774 31.31 27.27 9.75
N SER A 775 31.07 26.19 9.02
CA SER A 775 30.52 26.22 7.66
C SER A 775 30.22 24.80 7.16
N SER A 776 29.02 24.30 7.47
CA SER A 776 28.25 23.33 6.70
C SER A 776 27.06 22.90 7.55
N ARG A 777 25.87 23.42 7.24
CA ARG A 777 24.63 22.94 7.86
C ARG A 777 24.41 21.49 7.39
N PRO A 778 24.24 20.50 8.28
CA PRO A 778 23.82 19.17 7.85
C PRO A 778 22.38 19.25 7.31
N HIS A 779 22.15 18.70 6.13
CA HIS A 779 20.85 18.69 5.48
C HIS A 779 19.94 17.66 6.17
N ASN A 780 18.94 18.12 6.92
CA ASN A 780 17.85 17.28 7.42
C ASN A 780 16.81 17.11 6.30
N GLY A 781 16.85 16.00 5.56
CA GLY A 781 15.94 15.72 4.43
C GLY A 781 15.28 14.33 4.48
N ILE A 782 14.28 14.09 3.61
CA ILE A 782 13.58 12.79 3.45
C ILE A 782 14.57 11.64 3.19
N GLU A 783 15.72 11.95 2.57
CA GLU A 783 16.86 11.05 2.33
C GLU A 783 17.34 10.29 3.58
N GLN A 784 17.23 10.90 4.77
CA GLN A 784 17.71 10.31 6.03
C GLN A 784 16.63 9.54 6.81
N THR A 785 15.38 9.52 6.34
CA THR A 785 14.25 8.87 7.05
C THR A 785 13.58 7.78 6.22
N LEU A 786 12.82 8.14 5.19
CA LEU A 786 12.07 7.19 4.37
C LEU A 786 13.00 6.43 3.39
N CYS A 787 13.95 7.13 2.78
CA CYS A 787 14.87 6.59 1.76
C CYS A 787 15.96 5.68 2.33
N SER A 788 16.34 5.91 3.59
CA SER A 788 17.34 5.14 4.34
C SER A 788 16.75 3.99 5.16
N ALA A 789 15.43 3.74 5.05
CA ALA A 789 14.74 2.74 5.85
C ALA A 789 15.45 1.37 5.82
N ARG A 790 15.51 0.73 6.99
CA ARG A 790 16.06 -0.62 7.13
C ARG A 790 15.07 -1.64 6.59
N LEU A 791 15.49 -2.38 5.56
CA LEU A 791 14.64 -3.34 4.85
C LEU A 791 15.06 -4.79 5.08
N SER A 792 16.19 -5.02 5.73
CA SER A 792 16.71 -6.36 5.99
C SER A 792 17.35 -6.53 7.38
N VAL A 793 17.34 -7.78 7.84
CA VAL A 793 18.00 -8.20 9.08
C VAL A 793 18.42 -9.67 8.96
N ASN A 794 19.60 -10.02 9.48
CA ASN A 794 20.03 -11.41 9.51
C ASN A 794 19.40 -12.17 10.70
N ILE A 795 18.61 -13.20 10.41
CA ILE A 795 17.90 -14.03 11.40
C ILE A 795 18.72 -15.25 11.86
N ASP A 796 19.77 -15.62 11.11
CA ASP A 796 20.54 -16.84 11.36
C ASP A 796 21.55 -16.68 12.50
N ASN A 797 21.85 -15.46 12.97
CA ASN A 797 22.76 -15.22 14.09
C ASN A 797 22.26 -15.93 15.38
N PRO A 798 22.98 -16.95 15.90
CA PRO A 798 22.60 -17.68 17.11
C PRO A 798 22.49 -16.82 18.37
N GLU A 799 23.27 -15.75 18.48
CA GLU A 799 23.28 -14.85 19.64
C GLU A 799 22.01 -14.00 19.72
N ARG A 800 21.29 -13.85 18.60
CA ARG A 800 20.02 -13.10 18.53
C ARG A 800 18.78 -13.98 18.77
N ALA A 801 18.97 -15.22 19.22
CA ALA A 801 17.86 -16.11 19.51
C ALA A 801 17.00 -15.57 20.67
N ASP A 802 15.68 -15.49 20.44
CA ASP A 802 14.73 -15.07 21.48
C ASP A 802 14.46 -16.17 22.50
N VAL A 803 14.56 -17.43 22.05
CA VAL A 803 14.45 -18.61 22.91
C VAL A 803 15.59 -19.56 22.58
N PHE A 804 16.32 -19.97 23.60
CA PHE A 804 17.40 -20.94 23.49
C PHE A 804 17.29 -22.02 24.56
N ASN A 805 17.36 -23.28 24.13
CA ASN A 805 17.50 -24.44 24.98
C ASN A 805 18.73 -25.25 24.52
N PRO A 806 19.78 -25.40 25.35
CA PRO A 806 21.02 -26.09 24.95
C PRO A 806 20.84 -27.52 24.44
N GLN A 807 19.77 -28.21 24.84
CA GLN A 807 19.48 -29.59 24.42
C GLN A 807 18.25 -29.70 23.50
N GLY A 808 17.56 -28.59 23.24
CA GLY A 808 16.36 -28.56 22.41
C GLY A 808 16.54 -27.80 21.10
N GLY A 809 17.27 -26.68 21.11
CA GLY A 809 17.44 -25.83 19.94
C GLY A 809 17.22 -24.33 20.22
N ARG A 810 17.00 -23.57 19.15
CA ARG A 810 16.80 -22.10 19.17
C ARG A 810 15.64 -21.65 18.29
N LEU A 811 15.01 -20.54 18.69
CA LEU A 811 13.95 -19.83 17.96
C LEU A 811 14.30 -18.34 17.93
N THR A 812 14.25 -17.74 16.74
CA THR A 812 14.41 -16.30 16.52
C THR A 812 13.20 -15.78 15.74
N ASN A 813 12.53 -14.76 16.26
CA ASN A 813 11.42 -14.09 15.61
C ASN A 813 11.88 -12.74 15.06
N ILE A 814 11.40 -12.34 13.88
CA ILE A 814 11.58 -11.03 13.27
C ILE A 814 10.20 -10.44 13.01
N ASN A 815 9.85 -9.41 13.76
CA ASN A 815 8.57 -8.69 13.72
C ASN A 815 8.82 -7.18 13.57
N SER A 816 7.76 -6.37 13.61
CA SER A 816 7.84 -4.92 13.49
C SER A 816 8.72 -4.22 14.55
N ASN A 817 9.02 -4.86 15.68
CA ASN A 817 9.94 -4.31 16.68
C ASN A 817 11.43 -4.45 16.28
N LYS A 818 11.78 -5.49 15.50
CA LYS A 818 13.16 -5.73 15.04
C LYS A 818 13.42 -5.20 13.63
N LEU A 819 12.38 -5.11 12.82
CA LEU A 819 12.43 -4.60 11.46
C LEU A 819 11.19 -3.71 11.20
N PRO A 820 11.26 -2.39 11.44
CA PRO A 820 10.10 -1.50 11.44
C PRO A 820 9.23 -1.51 10.17
N ILE A 821 9.84 -1.73 8.99
CA ILE A 821 9.09 -1.81 7.73
C ILE A 821 8.01 -2.90 7.77
N LEU A 822 8.21 -3.96 8.57
CA LEU A 822 7.24 -5.04 8.71
C LEU A 822 5.87 -4.58 9.23
N ASN A 823 5.80 -3.49 10.02
CA ASN A 823 4.50 -2.92 10.45
C ASN A 823 3.68 -2.42 9.26
N TYR A 824 4.35 -1.82 8.28
CA TYR A 824 3.74 -1.34 7.04
C TYR A 824 3.37 -2.52 6.13
N LEU A 825 4.21 -3.56 6.06
CA LEU A 825 3.95 -4.74 5.25
C LEU A 825 2.90 -5.69 5.83
N ARG A 826 2.68 -5.65 7.15
CA ARG A 826 1.88 -6.66 7.90
C ARG A 826 2.42 -8.08 7.78
N LEU A 827 3.74 -8.25 7.77
CA LEU A 827 4.42 -9.56 7.62
C LEU A 827 5.47 -9.79 8.70
N SER A 828 5.75 -11.04 9.08
CA SER A 828 6.85 -11.40 9.99
C SER A 828 7.52 -12.71 9.58
N ALA A 829 8.66 -13.02 10.21
CA ALA A 829 9.39 -14.25 9.96
C ALA A 829 9.90 -14.89 11.26
N GLU A 830 10.04 -16.21 11.26
CA GLU A 830 10.61 -16.97 12.38
C GLU A 830 11.63 -17.99 11.86
N LYS A 831 12.79 -18.10 12.51
CA LYS A 831 13.77 -19.16 12.25
C LYS A 831 13.82 -20.09 13.45
N VAL A 832 13.74 -21.39 13.19
CA VAL A 832 13.90 -22.41 14.23
C VAL A 832 14.96 -23.41 13.82
N ASN A 833 15.78 -23.78 14.79
CA ASN A 833 16.71 -24.89 14.69
C ASN A 833 16.44 -25.82 15.87
N LEU A 834 15.89 -27.01 15.60
CA LEU A 834 15.67 -28.06 16.57
C LEU A 834 16.81 -29.08 16.51
N TYR A 835 17.36 -29.40 17.67
CA TYR A 835 18.37 -30.44 17.79
C TYR A 835 17.77 -31.83 17.69
N LYS A 836 18.65 -32.83 17.63
CA LYS A 836 18.32 -34.26 17.57
C LYS A 836 17.17 -34.63 18.51
N ASN A 837 16.08 -35.18 17.97
CA ASN A 837 14.89 -35.61 18.72
C ASN A 837 14.18 -34.52 19.55
N ALA A 838 14.55 -33.26 19.40
CA ALA A 838 13.90 -32.16 20.10
C ALA A 838 12.50 -31.90 19.54
N ILE A 839 11.67 -31.24 20.34
CA ILE A 839 10.27 -30.98 20.04
C ILE A 839 10.01 -29.49 20.12
N MET A 840 9.40 -28.91 19.09
CA MET A 840 8.73 -27.61 19.23
C MET A 840 7.40 -27.85 19.93
N THR A 841 7.11 -27.06 20.96
CA THR A 841 5.86 -27.17 21.72
C THR A 841 4.65 -27.17 20.76
N PRO A 842 3.64 -28.06 20.97
CA PRO A 842 2.41 -27.97 20.20
C PRO A 842 1.82 -26.58 20.38
N ASN A 843 1.48 -25.90 19.29
CA ASN A 843 0.99 -24.53 19.32
C ASN A 843 0.10 -24.22 18.12
N TRP A 844 -0.65 -23.13 18.19
CA TRP A 844 -1.31 -22.54 17.02
C TRP A 844 -0.93 -21.06 16.89
N LYS A 845 -1.03 -20.51 15.68
CA LYS A 845 -0.91 -19.08 15.42
C LYS A 845 -2.26 -18.40 15.63
N ILE A 846 -2.28 -17.34 16.44
CA ILE A 846 -3.51 -16.65 16.87
C ILE A 846 -4.03 -15.72 15.76
N ASN A 847 -3.14 -15.06 15.03
CA ASN A 847 -3.44 -13.92 14.15
C ASN A 847 -2.70 -13.96 12.80
N ALA A 848 -2.16 -15.12 12.39
CA ALA A 848 -1.40 -15.27 11.15
C ALA A 848 -1.50 -16.69 10.59
N HIS A 849 -1.39 -16.83 9.28
CA HIS A 849 -1.02 -18.08 8.63
C HIS A 849 0.51 -18.26 8.73
N SER A 850 0.99 -19.50 8.68
CA SER A 850 2.42 -19.82 8.75
C SER A 850 2.87 -20.65 7.57
N ILE A 851 3.69 -20.06 6.71
CA ILE A 851 4.27 -20.72 5.54
C ILE A 851 5.66 -21.19 5.95
N VAL A 852 5.81 -22.50 6.12
CA VAL A 852 7.00 -23.13 6.72
C VAL A 852 7.85 -23.76 5.63
N TYR A 853 9.06 -23.24 5.43
CA TYR A 853 10.05 -23.80 4.51
C TYR A 853 11.18 -24.50 5.26
N PHE A 854 11.35 -25.80 5.05
CA PHE A 854 12.37 -26.60 5.73
C PHE A 854 13.73 -26.43 5.05
N THR A 855 14.69 -25.89 5.78
CA THR A 855 16.00 -25.51 5.25
C THR A 855 17.09 -26.54 5.47
N LYS A 856 16.89 -27.49 6.40
CA LYS A 856 17.86 -28.55 6.70
C LYS A 856 17.24 -29.65 7.56
N GLY A 857 17.70 -30.88 7.35
CA GLY A 857 17.35 -32.03 8.19
C GLY A 857 15.96 -32.57 7.90
N SER A 858 15.44 -33.40 8.82
CA SER A 858 14.14 -34.04 8.67
C SER A 858 13.44 -34.20 10.02
N GLY A 859 12.13 -34.35 9.99
CA GLY A 859 11.35 -34.55 11.20
C GLY A 859 9.89 -34.85 10.92
N ARG A 860 9.14 -35.23 11.95
CA ARG A 860 7.71 -35.49 11.83
C ARG A 860 6.92 -34.24 12.18
N VAL A 861 5.94 -33.90 11.35
CA VAL A 861 5.03 -32.78 11.57
C VAL A 861 3.60 -33.29 11.58
N GLN A 862 2.82 -32.81 12.54
CA GLN A 862 1.38 -33.08 12.65
C GLN A 862 0.62 -31.76 12.71
N ILE A 863 -0.47 -31.65 11.95
CA ILE A 863 -1.34 -30.47 11.92
C ILE A 863 -2.79 -30.93 12.12
N ALA A 864 -3.46 -30.34 13.11
CA ALA A 864 -4.87 -30.61 13.38
C ALA A 864 -5.75 -29.38 13.09
N ASN A 865 -6.92 -29.63 12.51
CA ASN A 865 -7.93 -28.60 12.22
C ASN A 865 -8.86 -28.34 13.43
N HIS A 866 -9.91 -27.57 13.20
CA HIS A 866 -10.90 -27.20 14.22
C HIS A 866 -11.81 -28.36 14.68
N GLU A 867 -11.90 -29.44 13.90
CA GLU A 867 -12.64 -30.67 14.25
C GLU A 867 -11.79 -31.61 15.12
N GLY A 868 -10.50 -31.31 15.29
CA GLY A 868 -9.54 -32.16 16.00
C GLY A 868 -8.98 -33.29 15.14
N GLU A 869 -9.25 -33.27 13.83
CA GLU A 869 -8.73 -34.24 12.87
C GLU A 869 -7.33 -33.85 12.40
N LEU A 870 -6.46 -34.84 12.20
CA LEU A 870 -5.14 -34.64 11.63
C LEU A 870 -5.27 -34.45 10.11
N VAL A 871 -5.10 -33.22 9.67
CA VAL A 871 -5.08 -32.86 8.24
C VAL A 871 -3.69 -33.00 7.62
N PHE A 872 -2.65 -33.14 8.46
CA PHE A 872 -1.29 -33.47 8.07
C PHE A 872 -0.64 -34.35 9.13
N ASP A 873 -0.01 -35.45 8.72
CA ASP A 873 0.85 -36.28 9.57
C ASP A 873 1.89 -37.00 8.70
N ASP A 874 3.05 -36.37 8.53
CA ASP A 874 4.10 -36.91 7.67
C ASP A 874 5.51 -36.50 8.12
N MET A 875 6.50 -37.14 7.53
CA MET A 875 7.90 -36.74 7.57
C MET A 875 8.14 -35.61 6.57
N VAL A 876 8.76 -34.54 7.06
CA VAL A 876 9.23 -33.41 6.24
C VAL A 876 10.74 -33.46 6.10
N GLN A 877 11.24 -32.98 4.96
CA GLN A 877 12.67 -32.90 4.63
C GLN A 877 13.04 -31.55 4.04
N GLU A 878 14.34 -31.31 3.89
CA GLU A 878 14.89 -30.10 3.27
C GLU A 878 14.28 -29.82 1.89
N GLY A 879 13.94 -28.56 1.64
CA GLY A 879 13.38 -28.09 0.38
C GLY A 879 11.86 -28.14 0.29
N GLN A 880 11.19 -28.86 1.20
CA GLN A 880 9.73 -28.92 1.27
C GLN A 880 9.12 -27.70 1.97
N LEU A 881 7.90 -27.37 1.57
CA LEU A 881 7.10 -26.28 2.13
C LEU A 881 5.77 -26.80 2.67
N VAL A 882 5.37 -26.36 3.86
CA VAL A 882 4.06 -26.68 4.46
C VAL A 882 3.37 -25.39 4.90
N VAL A 883 2.12 -25.21 4.51
CA VAL A 883 1.27 -24.10 4.99
C VAL A 883 0.50 -24.56 6.22
N VAL A 884 0.60 -23.81 7.31
CA VAL A 884 -0.19 -24.01 8.53
C VAL A 884 -1.18 -22.85 8.63
N PRO A 885 -2.48 -23.07 8.38
CA PRO A 885 -3.47 -22.02 8.49
C PRO A 885 -3.59 -21.48 9.91
N GLN A 886 -4.07 -20.24 10.03
CA GLN A 886 -4.34 -19.63 11.34
C GLN A 886 -5.20 -20.54 12.23
N ASN A 887 -4.88 -20.61 13.52
CA ASN A 887 -5.54 -21.44 14.53
C ASN A 887 -5.43 -22.96 14.39
N PHE A 888 -4.82 -23.50 13.32
CA PHE A 888 -4.52 -24.93 13.25
C PHE A 888 -3.41 -25.27 14.24
N VAL A 889 -3.58 -26.39 14.96
CA VAL A 889 -2.61 -26.83 15.97
C VAL A 889 -1.51 -27.62 15.28
N VAL A 890 -0.26 -27.20 15.43
CA VAL A 890 0.91 -27.85 14.84
C VAL A 890 1.86 -28.40 15.91
N LEU A 891 2.34 -29.61 15.69
CA LEU A 891 3.39 -30.27 16.47
C LEU A 891 4.54 -30.66 15.54
N LYS A 892 5.78 -30.33 15.93
CA LYS A 892 6.98 -30.64 15.14
C LYS A 892 8.02 -31.34 16.02
N ARG A 893 8.52 -32.48 15.56
CA ARG A 893 9.60 -33.22 16.22
C ARG A 893 10.74 -33.45 15.23
N ALA A 894 11.94 -33.07 15.63
CA ALA A 894 13.14 -33.30 14.84
C ALA A 894 13.52 -34.80 14.79
N GLY A 895 14.08 -35.23 13.66
CA GLY A 895 14.68 -36.54 13.48
C GLY A 895 16.08 -36.65 14.13
N GLN A 896 16.87 -37.60 13.65
CA GLN A 896 18.21 -37.86 14.18
C GLN A 896 19.21 -36.73 13.85
N ASP A 897 19.04 -36.10 12.68
CA ASP A 897 19.95 -35.07 12.16
C ASP A 897 19.55 -33.63 12.55
N GLY A 898 18.51 -33.49 13.40
CA GLY A 898 17.88 -32.21 13.69
C GLY A 898 16.91 -31.76 12.60
N LEU A 899 16.27 -30.62 12.81
CA LEU A 899 15.33 -30.01 11.86
C LEU A 899 15.43 -28.49 11.92
N GLU A 900 15.67 -27.85 10.77
CA GLU A 900 15.71 -26.40 10.65
C GLU A 900 14.68 -25.90 9.66
N TRP A 901 13.98 -24.82 9.99
CA TRP A 901 13.03 -24.17 9.08
C TRP A 901 12.99 -22.66 9.28
N VAL A 902 12.53 -21.98 8.24
CA VAL A 902 12.05 -20.60 8.31
C VAL A 902 10.53 -20.61 8.12
N ALA A 903 9.81 -19.81 8.90
CA ALA A 903 8.39 -19.58 8.73
C ALA A 903 8.18 -18.11 8.32
N LEU A 904 7.45 -17.89 7.23
CA LEU A 904 7.01 -16.56 6.78
C LEU A 904 5.53 -16.42 7.15
N LEU A 905 5.16 -15.30 7.78
CA LEU A 905 3.88 -15.16 8.49
C LEU A 905 3.12 -13.93 7.99
N THR A 906 1.81 -14.08 7.79
CA THR A 906 0.90 -13.06 7.24
C THR A 906 0.43 -12.02 8.28
N ASN A 907 1.27 -11.72 9.27
CA ASN A 907 1.03 -10.65 10.25
C ASN A 907 2.35 -10.09 10.77
N ASP A 908 2.46 -8.78 11.01
CA ASP A 908 3.70 -8.15 11.49
C ASP A 908 4.08 -8.53 12.91
N ASN A 909 3.09 -8.84 13.76
CA ASN A 909 3.27 -9.30 15.13
C ASN A 909 2.54 -10.63 15.29
N ALA A 910 2.94 -11.62 14.50
CA ALA A 910 2.36 -12.95 14.60
C ALA A 910 2.59 -13.54 16.00
N MET A 911 1.49 -13.93 16.65
CA MET A 911 1.47 -14.48 17.99
C MET A 911 1.16 -15.97 17.94
N SER A 912 1.81 -16.73 18.81
CA SER A 912 1.54 -18.16 19.00
C SER A 912 1.04 -18.44 20.41
N SER A 913 0.17 -19.43 20.53
CA SER A 913 -0.32 -19.95 21.81
C SER A 913 0.15 -21.39 22.00
N PRO A 914 1.11 -21.65 22.90
CA PRO A 914 1.59 -23.00 23.15
C PRO A 914 0.63 -23.81 24.05
N LEU A 915 0.55 -25.12 23.83
CA LEU A 915 -0.27 -26.06 24.61
C LEU A 915 0.50 -26.71 25.74
N ALA A 916 1.82 -26.83 25.62
CA ALA A 916 2.70 -27.40 26.65
C ALA A 916 3.85 -26.44 27.00
N GLY A 917 4.45 -26.63 28.17
CA GLY A 917 5.57 -25.81 28.66
C GLY A 917 5.15 -24.66 29.58
N ARG A 918 6.14 -23.84 29.98
CA ARG A 918 6.00 -22.82 31.03
C ARG A 918 5.00 -21.70 30.71
N ILE A 919 4.81 -21.39 29.44
CA ILE A 919 3.91 -20.34 28.95
C ILE A 919 2.65 -20.89 28.28
N SER A 920 2.32 -22.17 28.53
CA SER A 920 1.19 -22.82 27.86
C SER A 920 -0.18 -22.36 28.33
N ALA A 921 -1.16 -22.42 27.43
CA ALA A 921 -2.57 -22.22 27.72
C ALA A 921 -3.06 -23.15 28.84
N ILE A 922 -2.64 -24.43 28.84
CA ILE A 922 -3.00 -25.40 29.89
C ILE A 922 -2.43 -24.97 31.26
N ARG A 923 -1.19 -24.45 31.29
CA ARG A 923 -0.60 -23.94 32.53
C ARG A 923 -1.32 -22.69 33.05
N GLY A 924 -1.84 -21.85 32.14
CA GLY A 924 -2.65 -20.68 32.46
C GLY A 924 -4.03 -20.99 33.06
N MET A 925 -4.60 -22.16 32.80
CA MET A 925 -5.91 -22.56 33.34
C MET A 925 -5.85 -22.90 34.84
N PRO A 926 -6.86 -22.57 35.66
CA PRO A 926 -6.97 -23.06 37.03
C PRO A 926 -6.93 -24.59 37.07
N ILE A 927 -6.28 -25.16 38.08
CA ILE A 927 -6.08 -26.62 38.12
C ILE A 927 -7.40 -27.40 38.18
N GLU A 928 -8.43 -26.85 38.84
CA GLU A 928 -9.78 -27.42 38.87
C GLU A 928 -10.41 -27.48 37.48
N VAL A 929 -10.18 -26.48 36.64
CA VAL A 929 -10.67 -26.48 35.25
C VAL A 929 -10.01 -27.61 34.47
N VAL A 930 -8.69 -27.77 34.60
CA VAL A 930 -7.95 -28.87 33.94
C VAL A 930 -8.43 -30.24 34.43
N MET A 931 -8.59 -30.42 35.74
CA MET A 931 -9.06 -31.68 36.34
C MET A 931 -10.45 -32.06 35.82
N ASN A 932 -11.39 -31.14 35.86
CA ASN A 932 -12.77 -31.42 35.47
C ASN A 932 -12.92 -31.58 33.95
N SER A 933 -12.23 -30.76 33.15
CA SER A 933 -12.28 -30.85 31.68
C SER A 933 -11.72 -32.17 31.14
N TYR A 934 -10.65 -32.70 31.77
CA TYR A 934 -9.97 -33.90 31.29
C TYR A 934 -10.20 -35.14 32.17
N LYS A 935 -11.05 -35.05 33.21
CA LYS A 935 -11.29 -36.11 34.21
C LYS A 935 -10.00 -36.65 34.84
N LEU A 936 -9.11 -35.75 35.25
CA LEU A 936 -7.80 -36.07 35.83
C LEU A 936 -7.79 -35.92 37.35
N SER A 937 -6.95 -36.71 38.03
CA SER A 937 -6.61 -36.46 39.43
C SER A 937 -5.86 -35.13 39.58
N ARG A 938 -5.80 -34.58 40.81
CA ARG A 938 -5.03 -33.35 41.07
C ARG A 938 -3.55 -33.55 40.72
N GLU A 939 -2.97 -34.69 41.08
CA GLU A 939 -1.57 -35.02 40.78
C GLU A 939 -1.34 -35.15 39.27
N GLU A 940 -2.27 -35.75 38.54
CA GLU A 940 -2.21 -35.86 37.08
C GLU A 940 -2.31 -34.49 36.40
N ALA A 941 -3.23 -33.63 36.84
CA ALA A 941 -3.34 -32.26 36.35
C ALA A 941 -2.10 -31.42 36.69
N GLN A 942 -1.51 -31.59 37.88
CA GLN A 942 -0.22 -30.96 38.22
C GLN A 942 0.90 -31.43 37.29
N ARG A 943 0.98 -32.75 37.01
CA ARG A 943 1.96 -33.29 36.06
C ARG A 943 1.74 -32.77 34.65
N LEU A 944 0.49 -32.62 34.19
CA LEU A 944 0.19 -32.04 32.87
C LEU A 944 0.64 -30.58 32.77
N LYS A 945 0.37 -29.77 33.81
CA LYS A 945 0.75 -28.34 33.84
C LYS A 945 2.25 -28.10 34.01
N TYR A 946 2.93 -28.95 34.79
CA TYR A 946 4.30 -28.69 35.27
C TYR A 946 5.33 -29.75 34.83
N GLY A 947 4.93 -30.76 34.05
CA GLY A 947 5.82 -31.82 33.56
C GLY A 947 6.87 -31.35 32.55
N ARG A 948 6.64 -30.19 31.92
CA ARG A 948 7.60 -29.46 31.07
C ARG A 948 7.80 -28.06 31.63
N GLN A 949 9.06 -27.68 31.86
CA GLN A 949 9.43 -26.36 32.40
C GLN A 949 10.07 -25.45 31.34
N GLU A 950 10.38 -26.02 30.19
CA GLU A 950 10.88 -25.31 29.01
C GLU A 950 9.80 -24.36 28.43
N LEU A 951 10.22 -23.35 27.67
CA LEU A 951 9.33 -22.33 27.09
C LEU A 951 8.63 -22.84 25.82
N SER A 952 9.36 -22.81 24.69
CA SER A 952 8.83 -23.18 23.36
C SER A 952 9.58 -24.35 22.73
N VAL A 953 10.85 -24.54 23.07
CA VAL A 953 11.71 -25.58 22.50
C VAL A 953 12.09 -26.60 23.58
N PHE A 954 11.72 -27.86 23.39
CA PHE A 954 11.82 -28.92 24.39
C PHE A 954 12.97 -29.87 24.09
N SER A 955 13.68 -30.25 25.14
CA SER A 955 14.70 -31.29 25.07
C SER A 955 14.04 -32.67 24.88
N PRO A 956 14.74 -33.64 24.25
CA PRO A 956 14.28 -35.02 24.16
C PRO A 956 13.97 -35.58 25.55
N SER A 957 12.91 -36.38 25.68
CA SER A 957 12.57 -36.96 26.98
C SER A 957 13.51 -38.13 27.32
N LYS A 958 13.89 -38.30 28.59
CA LYS A 958 14.62 -39.50 29.08
C LYS A 958 13.86 -40.81 28.83
N ARG A 959 12.55 -40.74 28.59
CA ARG A 959 11.67 -41.89 28.29
C ARG A 959 11.71 -42.29 26.81
N SER A 960 12.01 -41.36 25.90
CA SER A 960 12.17 -41.62 24.46
C SER A 960 13.55 -42.21 24.12
N GLU A 961 14.57 -41.96 24.94
CA GLU A 961 15.90 -42.59 24.76
C GLU A 961 15.90 -44.11 25.02
N ARG A 962 14.93 -44.63 25.80
CA ARG A 962 14.77 -46.08 26.08
C ARG A 962 13.91 -46.82 25.05
N ARG A 963 13.29 -46.11 24.10
CA ARG A 963 12.32 -46.65 23.14
C ARG A 963 12.81 -46.51 21.69
N GLY A 964 14.12 -46.40 21.49
CA GLY A 964 14.72 -46.54 20.17
C GLY A 964 14.46 -47.96 19.66
N ASP A 965 14.04 -48.07 18.40
CA ASP A 965 13.83 -49.29 17.61
C ASP A 965 12.40 -49.86 17.48
N GLU A 966 11.34 -49.04 17.46
CA GLU A 966 9.99 -49.58 17.16
C GLU A 966 9.07 -48.68 16.30
N TYR A 967 9.63 -47.91 15.36
CA TYR A 967 8.83 -47.28 14.31
C TYR A 967 9.46 -47.54 12.94
N ALA A 968 9.41 -48.81 12.52
CA ALA A 968 9.46 -49.17 11.11
C ALA A 968 8.02 -49.18 10.57
N ILE A 969 7.78 -48.30 9.59
CA ILE A 969 6.82 -48.36 8.48
C ILE A 969 5.61 -49.32 8.65
N VAL A 970 4.41 -48.75 8.63
CA VAL A 970 3.27 -49.32 7.89
C VAL A 970 2.75 -48.24 6.95
#